data_AF-A0A7J3WZF4-F1
#
_entry.id   AF-A0A7J3WZF4-F1
#
_cell.length_a   1.000
_cell.length_b   1.000
_cell.length_c   1.000
_cell.angle_alpha   90.00
_cell.angle_beta   90.00
_cell.angle_gamma   90.00
#
_symmetry.space_group_name_H-M   'P 1'
#
loop_
_entity.id
_entity.type
_entity.pdbx_description
1 polymer ?
#
loop_
_entity_poly.entity_id
_entity_poly.type
_entity_poly.pdbx_seq_one_letter_code
_entity_poly.pdbx_strand_id
1 'polypeptide(L)'
;MACHEVPSNTKIKVKQRSVIVGIIGNPNVGKSALFNKLTKGKAWVGNWPGVTVEKKIGKINLGEASVEIVDLPGIYGLTAHSQDEIIARKFLLEEKPEIVIQVANAVNLERNLYLTIQLLEMNLKLIIALNMVDLAEEEGVEIDIHGLINELKIPIIPIVAIKGVGINQLIETMIEQIDKPIPSFKLDYGEEIEEAIEKISKLIGSSMRKLDFEVDSRWLAIRLLEDDNDVVEQLKSRGLESIIRESKRIKDELEARFNKSVEVLMIEKRYHYILSLSKKYVKRGPARKSLTIFTNKLDEVLTHPIIGLMIFVSMLYLLFKLSFDIVTPLTELIEIFFSHYVYNLFKTSFLPEIISSLLADAVLNGVSVVLIFIPNLLFLFLGISFLEDTGYLARVAFLFDKWMNKLGLSGRAVIPLLIGFGCNVPAIMSTRVLGTDRDRRLAVSMIPFMSCSARLPIYLLFTLIFFKENQIIVILSMYFVGVVTAIITAILFNNLLFKSQTVGYVMDMPPYLVPSAISVLIKSWERVKSFLIRAGTIIVSLMVVIWFLSITGPEGYLGAEALSNPELLSRSWIASFSKLLEPLFKPFNWDWRIIASLIFGFIAKEVVVSLLAVLYSAGEQGLSSVLLSSFTPLTAYSLMTFTLLYTPCMATVATIKTEIGLRHTLLIVSYQLIIAYTVTYAILLIGGLII
;
A
#
# COMPACT_ATOMS: atom_id res chain seq x y z
N MET A 1 -39.17 -16.73 -13.14
CA MET A 1 -40.02 -17.82 -12.61
C MET A 1 -40.40 -17.47 -11.18
N ALA A 2 -41.64 -17.79 -10.80
CA ALA A 2 -42.32 -17.31 -9.61
C ALA A 2 -41.62 -17.67 -8.28
N CYS A 3 -41.67 -16.74 -7.33
CA CYS A 3 -41.25 -16.94 -5.94
C CYS A 3 -42.19 -17.96 -5.28
N HIS A 4 -41.68 -19.14 -4.97
CA HIS A 4 -42.28 -20.03 -3.98
C HIS A 4 -41.60 -19.77 -2.63
N GLU A 5 -42.41 -19.38 -1.65
CA GLU A 5 -42.05 -19.43 -0.23
C GLU A 5 -41.74 -20.87 0.16
N VAL A 6 -40.57 -21.10 0.77
CA VAL A 6 -40.10 -22.42 1.22
C VAL A 6 -40.13 -22.46 2.76
N PRO A 7 -40.49 -23.60 3.39
CA PRO A 7 -40.83 -23.67 4.81
C PRO A 7 -39.64 -23.43 5.75
N SER A 8 -39.89 -22.66 6.81
CA SER A 8 -38.92 -22.18 7.80
C SER A 8 -38.57 -23.16 8.93
N ASN A 9 -38.39 -24.46 8.65
CA ASN A 9 -38.03 -25.40 9.73
C ASN A 9 -37.27 -26.64 9.26
N THR A 10 -35.98 -26.47 8.96
CA THR A 10 -35.03 -27.60 8.93
C THR A 10 -34.12 -27.46 10.13
N LYS A 11 -34.31 -28.28 11.16
CA LYS A 11 -33.42 -28.36 12.32
C LYS A 11 -32.07 -28.95 11.87
N ILE A 12 -31.11 -28.08 11.58
CA ILE A 12 -29.75 -28.44 11.20
C ILE A 12 -28.99 -28.84 12.48
N LYS A 13 -28.70 -30.13 12.65
CA LYS A 13 -27.81 -30.63 13.70
C LYS A 13 -26.36 -30.44 13.26
N VAL A 14 -25.77 -29.27 13.53
CA VAL A 14 -24.31 -29.13 13.49
C VAL A 14 -23.78 -29.45 14.89
N LYS A 15 -22.82 -30.38 15.02
CA LYS A 15 -22.16 -30.69 16.31
C LYS A 15 -21.56 -29.41 16.90
N GLN A 16 -21.51 -29.30 18.24
CA GLN A 16 -20.84 -28.24 19.01
C GLN A 16 -19.33 -28.14 18.71
N ARG A 17 -18.95 -27.69 17.51
CA ARG A 17 -17.57 -27.49 17.08
C ARG A 17 -17.46 -26.11 16.46
N SER A 18 -16.36 -25.41 16.77
CA SER A 18 -15.98 -24.18 16.06
C SER A 18 -15.45 -24.56 14.69
N VAL A 19 -16.18 -24.19 13.63
CA VAL A 19 -15.81 -24.48 12.24
C VAL A 19 -15.02 -23.29 11.68
N ILE A 20 -13.84 -23.54 11.12
CA ILE A 20 -13.02 -22.50 10.48
C ILE A 20 -13.23 -22.57 8.96
N VAL A 21 -13.61 -21.44 8.37
CA VAL A 21 -13.82 -21.28 6.93
C VAL A 21 -12.88 -20.20 6.40
N GLY A 22 -12.05 -20.58 5.42
CA GLY A 22 -11.16 -19.63 4.73
C GLY A 22 -11.82 -19.08 3.47
N ILE A 23 -11.88 -17.76 3.31
CA ILE A 23 -12.25 -17.12 2.04
C ILE A 23 -10.99 -16.72 1.30
N ILE A 24 -10.84 -17.20 0.07
CA ILE A 24 -9.69 -16.95 -0.80
C ILE A 24 -10.15 -16.54 -2.19
N GLY A 25 -9.27 -15.95 -2.99
CA GLY A 25 -9.57 -15.60 -4.38
C GLY A 25 -8.58 -14.58 -4.91
N ASN A 26 -8.65 -14.32 -6.21
CA ASN A 26 -7.83 -13.30 -6.84
C ASN A 26 -8.18 -11.90 -6.29
N PRO A 27 -7.26 -10.92 -6.37
CA PRO A 27 -7.60 -9.53 -6.11
C PRO A 27 -8.80 -9.07 -6.96
N ASN A 28 -9.63 -8.17 -6.42
CA ASN A 28 -10.76 -7.54 -7.11
C ASN A 28 -11.91 -8.46 -7.56
N VAL A 29 -11.95 -9.73 -7.16
CA VAL A 29 -13.08 -10.65 -7.45
C VAL A 29 -14.33 -10.42 -6.58
N GLY A 30 -14.32 -9.41 -5.71
CA GLY A 30 -15.41 -9.14 -4.76
C GLY A 30 -15.33 -9.94 -3.44
N LYS A 31 -14.17 -10.50 -3.10
CA LYS A 31 -13.90 -11.22 -1.84
C LYS A 31 -14.36 -10.44 -0.59
N SER A 32 -13.93 -9.17 -0.47
CA SER A 32 -14.30 -8.31 0.67
C SER A 32 -15.81 -8.01 0.72
N ALA A 33 -16.47 -7.92 -0.45
CA ALA A 33 -17.92 -7.73 -0.50
C ALA A 33 -18.66 -8.98 0.02
N LEU A 34 -18.22 -10.17 -0.38
CA LEU A 34 -18.74 -11.44 0.12
C LEU A 34 -18.51 -11.57 1.64
N PHE A 35 -17.29 -11.32 2.11
CA PHE A 35 -16.94 -11.37 3.53
C PHE A 35 -17.82 -10.44 4.37
N ASN A 36 -18.00 -9.18 3.92
CA ASN A 36 -18.86 -8.22 4.62
C ASN A 36 -20.33 -8.64 4.65
N LYS A 37 -20.84 -9.26 3.57
CA LYS A 37 -22.21 -9.77 3.54
C LYS A 37 -22.41 -10.95 4.49
N LEU A 38 -21.47 -11.91 4.49
CA LEU A 38 -21.54 -13.06 5.38
C LEU A 38 -21.47 -12.64 6.85
N THR A 39 -20.53 -11.75 7.19
CA THR A 39 -20.29 -11.29 8.58
C THR A 39 -21.23 -10.19 9.03
N LYS A 40 -22.12 -9.69 8.15
CA LYS A 40 -22.98 -8.51 8.39
C LYS A 40 -22.18 -7.29 8.86
N GLY A 41 -20.95 -7.13 8.38
CA GLY A 41 -20.02 -6.07 8.75
C GLY A 41 -19.38 -6.20 10.14
N LYS A 42 -19.66 -7.29 10.89
CA LYS A 42 -19.06 -7.55 12.20
C LYS A 42 -17.77 -8.34 12.03
N ALA A 43 -16.66 -7.63 11.86
CA ALA A 43 -15.35 -8.23 11.72
C ALA A 43 -14.35 -7.60 12.71
N TRP A 44 -13.48 -8.44 13.25
CA TRP A 44 -12.28 -8.01 13.94
C TRP A 44 -11.13 -7.91 12.93
N VAL A 45 -10.40 -6.79 12.98
CA VAL A 45 -9.25 -6.52 12.11
C VAL A 45 -8.00 -6.45 12.98
N GLY A 46 -7.08 -7.37 12.73
CA GLY A 46 -5.74 -7.39 13.32
C GLY A 46 -4.66 -7.51 12.24
N ASN A 47 -3.47 -7.95 12.63
CA ASN A 47 -2.40 -8.30 11.70
C ASN A 47 -2.10 -9.79 11.79
N TRP A 48 -1.66 -10.38 10.67
CA TRP A 48 -1.10 -11.74 10.69
C TRP A 48 0.18 -11.78 11.54
N PRO A 49 0.47 -12.89 12.25
CA PRO A 49 1.64 -12.99 13.13
C PRO A 49 2.95 -12.66 12.40
N GLY A 50 3.70 -11.68 12.92
CA GLY A 50 5.03 -11.33 12.44
C GLY A 50 5.08 -10.51 11.14
N VAL A 51 3.94 -10.10 10.58
CA VAL A 51 3.86 -9.35 9.31
C VAL A 51 2.90 -8.16 9.40
N THR A 52 2.99 -7.22 8.45
CA THR A 52 2.14 -6.02 8.40
C THR A 52 0.85 -6.20 7.58
N VAL A 53 0.55 -7.44 7.18
CA VAL A 53 -0.65 -7.77 6.41
C VAL A 53 -1.85 -7.88 7.36
N GLU A 54 -2.96 -7.24 6.99
CA GLU A 54 -4.19 -7.24 7.78
C GLU A 54 -4.86 -8.63 7.79
N LYS A 55 -5.29 -9.08 8.97
CA LYS A 55 -6.08 -10.30 9.17
C LYS A 55 -7.50 -9.90 9.57
N LYS A 56 -8.49 -10.24 8.74
CA LYS A 56 -9.92 -9.99 9.04
C LYS A 56 -10.60 -11.30 9.42
N ILE A 57 -11.25 -11.28 10.58
CA ILE A 57 -11.95 -12.44 11.14
C ILE A 57 -13.37 -12.01 11.49
N GLY A 58 -14.36 -12.74 10.99
CA GLY A 58 -15.75 -12.54 11.38
C GLY A 58 -16.36 -13.82 11.93
N LYS A 59 -17.29 -13.69 12.87
CA LYS A 59 -18.02 -14.84 13.43
C LYS A 59 -19.46 -14.80 12.97
N ILE A 60 -19.94 -15.92 12.45
CA ILE A 60 -21.35 -16.10 12.09
C ILE A 60 -21.91 -17.27 12.88
N ASN A 61 -23.18 -17.15 13.30
CA ASN A 61 -23.90 -18.22 13.95
C ASN A 61 -24.81 -18.88 12.92
N LEU A 62 -24.61 -20.18 12.69
CA LEU A 62 -25.44 -21.01 11.81
C LEU A 62 -26.14 -22.05 12.68
N GLY A 63 -27.36 -21.75 13.11
CA GLY A 63 -28.08 -22.58 14.08
C GLY A 63 -27.35 -22.65 15.42
N GLU A 64 -26.96 -23.86 15.82
CA GLU A 64 -26.20 -24.13 17.06
C GLU A 64 -24.67 -24.07 16.88
N ALA A 65 -24.17 -23.93 15.64
CA ALA A 65 -22.72 -23.84 15.36
C ALA A 65 -22.22 -22.40 15.21
N SER A 66 -21.06 -22.14 15.80
CA SER A 66 -20.27 -20.92 15.59
C SER A 66 -19.26 -21.17 14.47
N VAL A 67 -19.38 -20.44 13.38
CA VAL A 67 -18.44 -20.49 12.24
C VAL A 67 -17.56 -19.26 12.27
N GLU A 68 -16.25 -19.47 12.25
CA GLU A 68 -15.25 -18.44 12.12
C GLU A 68 -14.83 -18.31 10.65
N ILE A 69 -15.14 -17.15 10.07
CA ILE A 69 -14.78 -16.80 8.69
C ILE A 69 -13.49 -15.99 8.73
N VAL A 70 -12.46 -16.50 8.07
CA VAL A 70 -11.16 -15.83 7.93
C VAL A 70 -11.01 -15.36 6.49
N ASP A 71 -10.80 -14.06 6.31
CA ASP A 71 -10.50 -13.47 5.02
C ASP A 71 -9.00 -13.60 4.72
N LEU A 72 -8.64 -14.39 3.70
CA LEU A 72 -7.26 -14.54 3.26
C LEU A 72 -6.87 -13.42 2.29
N PRO A 73 -5.59 -13.04 2.21
CA PRO A 73 -5.12 -12.07 1.20
C PRO A 73 -5.51 -12.48 -0.22
N GLY A 74 -5.70 -11.49 -1.11
CA GLY A 74 -6.04 -11.77 -2.50
C GLY A 74 -4.82 -12.23 -3.28
N ILE A 75 -4.84 -13.44 -3.84
CA ILE A 75 -3.68 -14.07 -4.49
C ILE A 75 -4.01 -14.63 -5.87
N TYR A 76 -3.04 -14.65 -6.78
CA TYR A 76 -3.21 -15.22 -8.13
C TYR A 76 -2.80 -16.69 -8.22
N GLY A 77 -1.96 -17.14 -7.29
CA GLY A 77 -1.49 -18.51 -7.19
C GLY A 77 -0.89 -18.73 -5.81
N LEU A 78 -0.31 -19.90 -5.61
CA LEU A 78 0.31 -20.34 -4.37
C LEU A 78 1.75 -20.73 -4.65
N THR A 79 2.58 -19.83 -5.21
CA THR A 79 4.01 -20.10 -5.50
C THR A 79 4.98 -19.38 -4.54
N ALA A 80 4.44 -18.73 -3.49
CA ALA A 80 5.19 -18.11 -2.38
C ALA A 80 6.14 -16.98 -2.79
N HIS A 81 5.82 -16.24 -3.87
CA HIS A 81 6.62 -15.08 -4.27
C HIS A 81 6.22 -13.78 -3.56
N SER A 82 5.05 -13.74 -2.95
CA SER A 82 4.56 -12.59 -2.18
C SER A 82 4.24 -12.98 -0.74
N GLN A 83 4.28 -12.00 0.18
CA GLN A 83 3.87 -12.22 1.57
C GLN A 83 2.42 -12.73 1.65
N ASP A 84 1.54 -12.19 0.80
CA ASP A 84 0.13 -12.57 0.72
C ASP A 84 -0.05 -14.06 0.38
N GLU A 85 0.74 -14.57 -0.58
CA GLU A 85 0.75 -15.99 -0.96
C GLU A 85 1.29 -16.88 0.16
N ILE A 86 2.37 -16.47 0.81
CA ILE A 86 2.96 -17.21 1.94
C ILE A 86 1.94 -17.31 3.08
N ILE A 87 1.29 -16.19 3.43
CA ILE A 87 0.27 -16.13 4.49
C ILE A 87 -0.92 -17.04 4.17
N ALA A 88 -1.47 -16.92 2.95
CA ALA A 88 -2.60 -17.73 2.54
C ALA A 88 -2.24 -19.23 2.56
N ARG A 89 -1.09 -19.60 1.99
CA ARG A 89 -0.61 -21.00 1.99
C ARG A 89 -0.41 -21.51 3.42
N LYS A 90 0.28 -20.76 4.27
CA LYS A 90 0.56 -21.14 5.65
C LYS A 90 -0.74 -21.38 6.42
N PHE A 91 -1.72 -20.49 6.28
CA PHE A 91 -3.05 -20.68 6.86
C PHE A 91 -3.71 -21.98 6.37
N LEU A 92 -3.70 -22.24 5.06
CA LEU A 92 -4.32 -23.43 4.49
C LEU A 92 -3.66 -24.75 4.97
N LEU A 93 -2.34 -24.75 5.20
CA LEU A 93 -1.60 -25.93 5.64
C LEU A 93 -1.62 -26.14 7.16
N GLU A 94 -1.49 -25.07 7.94
CA GLU A 94 -1.34 -25.14 9.40
C GLU A 94 -2.67 -25.09 10.14
N GLU A 95 -3.56 -24.15 9.77
CA GLU A 95 -4.86 -23.97 10.44
C GLU A 95 -5.91 -24.94 9.89
N LYS A 96 -5.65 -25.56 8.73
CA LYS A 96 -6.46 -26.60 8.09
C LYS A 96 -7.96 -26.29 8.13
N PRO A 97 -8.42 -25.24 7.42
CA PRO A 97 -9.82 -24.87 7.43
C PRO A 97 -10.69 -26.04 6.92
N GLU A 98 -11.85 -26.23 7.55
CA GLU A 98 -12.76 -27.31 7.18
C GLU A 98 -13.34 -27.10 5.78
N ILE A 99 -13.52 -25.84 5.38
CA ILE A 99 -13.98 -25.43 4.05
C ILE A 99 -13.18 -24.22 3.58
N VAL A 100 -12.84 -24.22 2.30
CA VAL A 100 -12.29 -23.07 1.59
C VAL A 100 -13.31 -22.58 0.57
N ILE A 101 -13.70 -21.31 0.67
CA ILE A 101 -14.55 -20.65 -0.32
C ILE A 101 -13.64 -19.83 -1.22
N GLN A 102 -13.47 -20.28 -2.47
CA GLN A 102 -12.81 -19.48 -3.49
C GLN A 102 -13.82 -18.55 -4.17
N VAL A 103 -13.59 -17.26 -4.08
CA VAL A 103 -14.34 -16.26 -4.85
C VAL A 103 -13.68 -16.12 -6.21
N ALA A 104 -14.42 -16.43 -7.27
CA ALA A 104 -13.95 -16.37 -8.65
C ALA A 104 -14.77 -15.35 -9.44
N ASN A 105 -14.13 -14.53 -10.28
CA ASN A 105 -14.84 -13.62 -11.18
C ASN A 105 -15.37 -14.38 -12.41
N ALA A 106 -16.69 -14.36 -12.61
CA ALA A 106 -17.37 -14.98 -13.75
C ALA A 106 -16.91 -14.42 -15.10
N VAL A 107 -16.63 -13.12 -15.18
CA VAL A 107 -16.17 -12.46 -16.41
C VAL A 107 -14.82 -13.05 -16.89
N ASN A 108 -13.90 -13.26 -15.93
CA ASN A 108 -12.54 -13.75 -16.19
C ASN A 108 -12.31 -15.14 -15.55
N LEU A 109 -13.21 -16.10 -15.81
CA LEU A 109 -13.17 -17.40 -15.15
C LEU A 109 -11.85 -18.15 -15.36
N GLU A 110 -11.31 -18.16 -16.58
CA GLU A 110 -10.04 -18.82 -16.94
C GLU A 110 -8.90 -18.48 -15.97
N ARG A 111 -8.75 -17.19 -15.67
CA ARG A 111 -7.67 -16.71 -14.79
C ARG A 111 -7.86 -17.14 -13.34
N ASN A 112 -9.11 -17.23 -12.89
CA ASN A 112 -9.45 -17.65 -11.53
C ASN A 112 -9.28 -19.16 -11.36
N LEU A 113 -9.52 -19.94 -12.42
CA LEU A 113 -9.33 -21.39 -12.40
C LEU A 113 -7.88 -21.79 -12.13
N TYR A 114 -6.89 -20.94 -12.43
CA TYR A 114 -5.50 -21.24 -12.08
C TYR A 114 -5.30 -21.44 -10.57
N LEU A 115 -5.85 -20.55 -9.75
CA LEU A 115 -5.86 -20.71 -8.30
C LEU A 115 -6.72 -21.91 -7.88
N THR A 116 -7.83 -22.17 -8.56
CA THR A 116 -8.69 -23.34 -8.29
C THR A 116 -7.91 -24.65 -8.42
N ILE A 117 -7.15 -24.84 -9.50
CA ILE A 117 -6.36 -26.05 -9.72
C ILE A 117 -5.36 -26.24 -8.57
N GLN A 118 -4.65 -25.18 -8.17
CA GLN A 118 -3.68 -25.27 -7.09
C GLN A 118 -4.32 -25.56 -5.72
N LEU A 119 -5.53 -25.07 -5.45
CA LEU A 119 -6.28 -25.38 -4.23
C LEU A 119 -6.79 -26.83 -4.23
N LEU A 120 -7.21 -27.34 -5.38
CA LEU A 120 -7.60 -28.74 -5.54
C LEU A 120 -6.40 -29.68 -5.35
N GLU A 121 -5.22 -29.31 -5.82
CA GLU A 121 -3.96 -30.06 -5.59
C GLU A 121 -3.57 -30.15 -4.11
N MET A 122 -4.07 -29.24 -3.26
CA MET A 122 -3.87 -29.30 -1.80
C MET A 122 -4.83 -30.25 -1.09
N ASN A 123 -5.75 -30.91 -1.82
CA ASN A 123 -6.80 -31.78 -1.24
C ASN A 123 -7.64 -31.06 -0.18
N LEU A 124 -8.10 -29.84 -0.48
CA LEU A 124 -8.97 -29.04 0.39
C LEU A 124 -10.45 -29.21 0.00
N LYS A 125 -11.37 -29.08 0.97
CA LYS A 125 -12.81 -28.98 0.66
C LYS A 125 -13.13 -27.60 0.08
N LEU A 126 -13.18 -27.54 -1.24
CA LEU A 126 -13.34 -26.30 -1.99
C LEU A 126 -14.79 -26.07 -2.42
N ILE A 127 -15.27 -24.83 -2.25
CA ILE A 127 -16.51 -24.32 -2.86
C ILE A 127 -16.14 -23.09 -3.69
N ILE A 128 -16.60 -23.02 -4.93
CA ILE A 128 -16.45 -21.81 -5.75
C ILE A 128 -17.68 -20.92 -5.58
N ALA A 129 -17.48 -19.72 -5.05
CA ALA A 129 -18.43 -18.62 -5.13
C ALA A 129 -18.16 -17.85 -6.43
N LEU A 130 -18.88 -18.20 -7.49
CA LEU A 130 -18.75 -17.60 -8.82
C LEU A 130 -19.44 -16.23 -8.81
N ASN A 131 -18.67 -15.17 -8.59
CA ASN A 131 -19.16 -13.81 -8.38
C ASN A 131 -19.20 -13.00 -9.69
N MET A 132 -19.94 -11.89 -9.69
CA MET A 132 -20.11 -11.00 -10.85
C MET A 132 -20.82 -11.67 -12.04
N VAL A 133 -21.74 -12.60 -11.76
CA VAL A 133 -22.53 -13.27 -12.81
C VAL A 133 -23.42 -12.31 -13.59
N ASP A 134 -23.87 -11.22 -12.97
CA ASP A 134 -24.61 -10.17 -13.64
C ASP A 134 -23.76 -9.43 -14.68
N LEU A 135 -22.50 -9.13 -14.36
CA LEU A 135 -21.56 -8.53 -15.31
C LEU A 135 -21.19 -9.51 -16.44
N ALA A 136 -21.00 -10.80 -16.13
CA ALA A 136 -20.73 -11.82 -17.14
C ALA A 136 -21.87 -11.92 -18.18
N GLU A 137 -23.13 -11.92 -17.72
CA GLU A 137 -24.30 -11.91 -18.60
C GLU A 137 -24.36 -10.65 -19.48
N GLU A 138 -23.96 -9.48 -18.94
CA GLU A 138 -23.91 -8.22 -19.68
C GLU A 138 -22.84 -8.23 -20.78
N GLU A 139 -21.69 -8.84 -20.50
CA GLU A 139 -20.59 -9.02 -21.46
C GLU A 139 -20.81 -10.17 -22.45
N GLY A 140 -21.95 -10.88 -22.36
CA GLY A 140 -22.26 -12.00 -23.25
C GLY A 140 -21.49 -13.28 -22.93
N VAL A 141 -20.97 -13.40 -21.71
CA VAL A 141 -20.31 -14.60 -21.20
C VAL A 141 -21.35 -15.53 -20.58
N GLU A 142 -21.55 -16.69 -21.20
CA GLU A 142 -22.41 -17.76 -20.70
C GLU A 142 -21.56 -18.90 -20.15
N ILE A 143 -21.83 -19.31 -18.91
CA ILE A 143 -21.05 -20.33 -18.20
C ILE A 143 -21.96 -21.53 -17.90
N ASP A 144 -21.57 -22.71 -18.36
CA ASP A 144 -22.21 -23.97 -17.98
C ASP A 144 -21.72 -24.43 -16.60
N ILE A 145 -22.42 -23.95 -15.57
CA ILE A 145 -22.10 -24.24 -14.16
C ILE A 145 -22.25 -25.74 -13.87
N HIS A 146 -23.27 -26.40 -14.42
CA HIS A 146 -23.49 -27.83 -14.20
C HIS A 146 -22.38 -28.68 -14.80
N GLY A 147 -21.94 -28.35 -16.01
CA GLY A 147 -20.79 -28.98 -16.66
C GLY A 147 -19.50 -28.85 -15.84
N LEU A 148 -19.22 -27.65 -15.33
CA LEU A 148 -18.05 -27.41 -14.48
C LEU A 148 -18.11 -28.15 -13.14
N ILE A 149 -19.28 -28.23 -12.50
CA ILE A 149 -19.47 -29.00 -11.26
C ILE A 149 -19.14 -30.47 -11.50
N ASN A 150 -19.59 -31.05 -12.62
CA ASN A 150 -19.34 -32.46 -12.94
C ASN A 150 -17.86 -32.74 -13.20
N GLU A 151 -17.17 -31.83 -13.90
CA GLU A 151 -15.76 -32.00 -14.28
C GLU A 151 -14.82 -31.77 -13.09
N LEU A 152 -15.03 -30.70 -12.32
CA LEU A 152 -14.20 -30.36 -11.16
C LEU A 152 -14.59 -31.11 -9.88
N LYS A 153 -15.79 -31.70 -9.84
CA LYS A 153 -16.36 -32.43 -8.70
C LYS A 153 -16.46 -31.59 -7.41
N ILE A 154 -16.65 -30.28 -7.56
CA ILE A 154 -16.83 -29.33 -6.45
C ILE A 154 -18.08 -28.49 -6.66
N PRO A 155 -18.72 -28.00 -5.58
CA PRO A 155 -19.85 -27.09 -5.71
C PRO A 155 -19.42 -25.72 -6.27
N ILE A 156 -20.22 -25.20 -7.20
CA ILE A 156 -20.05 -23.86 -7.79
C ILE A 156 -21.37 -23.11 -7.64
N ILE A 157 -21.35 -22.02 -6.87
CA ILE A 157 -22.54 -21.23 -6.55
C ILE A 157 -22.44 -19.86 -7.23
N PRO A 158 -23.36 -19.52 -8.16
CA PRO A 158 -23.40 -18.19 -8.77
C PRO A 158 -23.89 -17.14 -7.77
N ILE A 159 -23.15 -16.04 -7.61
CA ILE A 159 -23.47 -14.97 -6.67
C ILE A 159 -23.31 -13.58 -7.29
N VAL A 160 -24.01 -12.60 -6.71
CA VAL A 160 -23.71 -11.18 -6.88
C VAL A 160 -23.51 -10.58 -5.49
N ALA A 161 -22.25 -10.58 -5.03
CA ALA A 161 -21.90 -10.27 -3.63
C ALA A 161 -22.42 -8.90 -3.18
N ILE A 162 -22.33 -7.86 -4.03
CA ILE A 162 -22.79 -6.51 -3.69
C ILE A 162 -24.30 -6.47 -3.46
N LYS A 163 -25.07 -7.17 -4.30
CA LYS A 163 -26.53 -7.26 -4.23
C LYS A 163 -27.02 -8.30 -3.21
N GLY A 164 -26.15 -9.17 -2.71
CA GLY A 164 -26.49 -10.25 -1.78
C GLY A 164 -27.21 -11.45 -2.43
N VAL A 165 -27.20 -11.53 -3.76
CA VAL A 165 -27.83 -12.64 -4.50
C VAL A 165 -26.95 -13.89 -4.39
N GLY A 166 -27.57 -15.04 -4.11
CA GLY A 166 -26.89 -16.34 -4.00
C GLY A 166 -26.18 -16.61 -2.66
N ILE A 167 -26.17 -15.65 -1.74
CA ILE A 167 -25.47 -15.79 -0.44
C ILE A 167 -26.11 -16.87 0.46
N ASN A 168 -27.45 -16.96 0.49
CA ASN A 168 -28.14 -17.98 1.29
C ASN A 168 -27.83 -19.40 0.77
N GLN A 169 -27.86 -19.59 -0.55
CA GLN A 169 -27.51 -20.85 -1.19
C GLN A 169 -26.05 -21.25 -0.92
N LEU A 170 -25.13 -20.28 -0.90
CA LEU A 170 -23.73 -20.51 -0.53
C LEU A 170 -23.59 -20.98 0.92
N ILE A 171 -24.34 -20.37 1.85
CA ILE A 171 -24.35 -20.78 3.26
C ILE A 171 -24.89 -22.21 3.43
N GLU A 172 -26.01 -22.54 2.76
CA GLU A 172 -26.59 -23.89 2.78
C GLU A 172 -25.60 -24.92 2.24
N THR A 173 -24.99 -24.65 1.09
CA THR A 173 -23.98 -25.52 0.48
C THR A 173 -22.78 -25.71 1.39
N MET A 174 -22.32 -24.65 2.06
CA MET A 174 -21.22 -24.72 3.01
C MET A 174 -21.54 -25.70 4.14
N ILE A 175 -22.73 -25.61 4.74
CA ILE A 175 -23.15 -26.52 5.80
C ILE A 175 -23.17 -27.98 5.31
N GLU A 176 -23.68 -28.23 4.10
CA GLU A 176 -23.73 -29.57 3.52
C GLU A 176 -22.36 -30.19 3.23
N GLN A 177 -21.33 -29.37 2.98
CA GLN A 177 -19.99 -29.86 2.65
C GLN A 177 -19.14 -30.20 3.88
N ILE A 178 -19.51 -29.70 5.08
CA ILE A 178 -18.76 -29.94 6.33
C ILE A 178 -18.57 -31.45 6.56
N ASP A 179 -19.63 -32.25 6.36
CA ASP A 179 -19.61 -33.68 6.63
C ASP A 179 -19.25 -34.55 5.40
N LYS A 180 -19.09 -33.95 4.20
CA LYS A 180 -18.74 -34.70 2.98
C LYS A 180 -17.24 -35.00 2.90
N PRO A 181 -16.82 -36.13 2.28
CA PRO A 181 -15.41 -36.42 2.06
C PRO A 181 -14.78 -35.39 1.12
N ILE A 182 -13.48 -35.18 1.25
CA ILE A 182 -12.70 -34.33 0.34
C ILE A 182 -12.75 -34.97 -1.06
N PRO A 183 -13.12 -34.21 -2.12
CA PRO A 183 -13.13 -34.73 -3.47
C PRO A 183 -11.70 -35.03 -3.95
N SER A 184 -11.49 -36.19 -4.59
CA SER A 184 -10.19 -36.55 -5.16
C SER A 184 -9.99 -35.84 -6.50
N PHE A 185 -9.05 -34.90 -6.56
CA PHE A 185 -8.62 -34.25 -7.79
C PHE A 185 -7.18 -34.64 -8.13
N LYS A 186 -6.91 -35.02 -9.38
CA LYS A 186 -5.56 -35.28 -9.87
C LYS A 186 -5.41 -34.70 -11.27
N LEU A 187 -4.54 -33.70 -11.40
CA LEU A 187 -4.09 -33.21 -12.71
C LEU A 187 -2.99 -34.13 -13.24
N ASP A 188 -3.07 -34.47 -14.52
CA ASP A 188 -2.04 -35.23 -15.23
C ASP A 188 -1.00 -34.29 -15.86
N TYR A 189 0.24 -34.39 -15.40
CA TYR A 189 1.36 -33.59 -15.89
C TYR A 189 2.08 -34.22 -17.10
N GLY A 190 1.67 -35.40 -17.57
CA GLY A 190 2.37 -36.20 -18.57
C GLY A 190 3.24 -37.27 -17.92
N GLU A 191 3.51 -38.35 -18.66
CA GLU A 191 4.11 -39.58 -18.16
C GLU A 191 5.43 -39.33 -17.40
N GLU A 192 6.35 -38.54 -17.95
CA GLU A 192 7.68 -38.34 -17.37
C GLU A 192 7.63 -37.52 -16.07
N ILE A 193 6.76 -36.52 -16.00
CA ILE A 193 6.60 -35.69 -14.80
C ILE A 193 5.82 -36.48 -13.74
N GLU A 194 4.82 -37.27 -14.12
CA GLU A 194 4.09 -38.14 -13.20
C GLU A 194 5.00 -39.21 -12.58
N GLU A 195 5.90 -39.82 -13.36
CA GLU A 195 6.90 -40.76 -12.84
C GLU A 195 7.82 -40.08 -11.81
N ALA A 196 8.26 -38.85 -12.08
CA ALA A 196 9.07 -38.07 -11.15
C ALA A 196 8.30 -37.75 -9.86
N ILE A 197 7.05 -37.29 -9.98
CA ILE A 197 6.17 -37.02 -8.84
C ILE A 197 5.97 -38.29 -8.01
N GLU A 198 5.74 -39.44 -8.64
CA GLU A 198 5.53 -40.71 -7.92
C GLU A 198 6.79 -41.17 -7.18
N LYS A 199 7.97 -41.06 -7.81
CA LYS A 199 9.27 -41.37 -7.18
C LYS A 199 9.49 -40.50 -5.94
N ILE A 200 9.33 -39.17 -6.07
CA ILE A 200 9.51 -38.22 -4.96
C ILE A 200 8.45 -38.47 -3.87
N SER A 201 7.19 -38.71 -4.25
CA SER A 201 6.10 -38.99 -3.29
C SER A 201 6.36 -40.24 -2.45
N LYS A 202 6.95 -41.30 -3.02
CA LYS A 202 7.34 -42.52 -2.28
C LYS A 202 8.49 -42.27 -1.31
N LEU A 203 9.48 -41.46 -1.70
CA LEU A 203 10.59 -41.03 -0.82
C LEU A 203 10.08 -40.21 0.37
N ILE A 204 9.12 -39.31 0.10
CA ILE A 204 8.47 -38.50 1.12
C ILE A 204 7.65 -39.38 2.06
N GLY A 205 6.76 -40.22 1.53
CA GLY A 205 5.85 -41.05 2.34
C GLY A 205 6.58 -42.05 3.25
N SER A 206 7.71 -42.60 2.80
CA SER A 206 8.54 -43.49 3.61
C SER A 206 9.25 -42.77 4.78
N SER A 207 9.56 -41.49 4.62
CA SER A 207 10.26 -40.68 5.62
C SER A 207 9.32 -39.92 6.56
N MET A 208 8.13 -39.52 6.08
CA MET A 208 7.16 -38.70 6.82
C MET A 208 6.35 -39.45 7.88
N ARG A 209 6.20 -40.78 7.78
CA ARG A 209 5.57 -41.60 8.85
C ARG A 209 6.24 -41.44 10.23
N LYS A 210 7.44 -40.84 10.29
CA LYS A 210 8.20 -40.60 11.52
C LYS A 210 8.03 -39.19 12.11
N LEU A 211 7.38 -38.25 11.42
CA LEU A 211 7.48 -36.81 11.71
C LEU A 211 6.13 -36.09 11.93
N ASP A 212 5.03 -36.83 12.10
CA ASP A 212 3.69 -36.31 12.41
C ASP A 212 3.26 -35.15 11.49
N PHE A 213 3.61 -35.26 10.20
CA PHE A 213 3.35 -34.23 9.19
C PHE A 213 2.23 -34.70 8.26
N GLU A 214 1.03 -34.20 8.54
CA GLU A 214 -0.17 -34.46 7.74
C GLU A 214 -0.28 -33.47 6.57
N VAL A 215 0.63 -33.57 5.61
CA VAL A 215 0.53 -32.90 4.30
C VAL A 215 0.62 -33.94 3.20
N ASP A 216 -0.13 -33.73 2.12
CA ASP A 216 -0.16 -34.65 0.99
C ASP A 216 1.22 -34.81 0.32
N SER A 217 1.71 -36.04 0.24
CA SER A 217 3.03 -36.37 -0.31
C SER A 217 3.17 -35.98 -1.79
N ARG A 218 2.08 -36.05 -2.56
CA ARG A 218 2.07 -35.67 -3.97
C ARG A 218 2.18 -34.16 -4.12
N TRP A 219 1.43 -33.40 -3.32
CA TRP A 219 1.53 -31.94 -3.31
C TRP A 219 2.96 -31.47 -2.98
N LEU A 220 3.61 -32.07 -1.98
CA LEU A 220 5.01 -31.76 -1.64
C LEU A 220 5.98 -32.11 -2.77
N ALA A 221 5.78 -33.25 -3.44
CA ALA A 221 6.58 -33.65 -4.59
C ALA A 221 6.48 -32.64 -5.74
N ILE A 222 5.25 -32.16 -6.03
CA ILE A 222 5.00 -31.09 -7.00
C ILE A 222 5.77 -29.83 -6.61
N ARG A 223 5.71 -29.40 -5.33
CA ARG A 223 6.40 -28.18 -4.88
C ARG A 223 7.92 -28.27 -4.89
N LEU A 224 8.47 -29.44 -4.62
CA LEU A 224 9.91 -29.68 -4.76
C LEU A 224 10.38 -29.60 -6.21
N LEU A 225 9.59 -30.07 -7.18
CA LEU A 225 9.91 -29.94 -8.60
C LEU A 225 9.82 -28.48 -9.09
N GLU A 226 8.98 -27.67 -8.45
CA GLU A 226 8.87 -26.22 -8.70
C GLU A 226 9.95 -25.37 -8.00
N ASP A 227 10.90 -25.98 -7.27
CA ASP A 227 11.93 -25.26 -6.47
C ASP A 227 11.35 -24.29 -5.43
N ASP A 228 10.27 -24.71 -4.77
CA ASP A 228 9.64 -23.91 -3.73
C ASP A 228 10.55 -23.76 -2.48
N ASN A 229 11.13 -22.57 -2.31
CA ASN A 229 12.09 -22.28 -1.23
C ASN A 229 11.52 -22.52 0.18
N ASP A 230 10.23 -22.21 0.40
CA ASP A 230 9.59 -22.38 1.71
C ASP A 230 9.48 -23.87 2.07
N VAL A 231 9.06 -24.70 1.10
CA VAL A 231 9.01 -26.16 1.28
C VAL A 231 10.42 -26.74 1.48
N VAL A 232 11.42 -26.27 0.73
CA VAL A 232 12.82 -26.69 0.89
C VAL A 232 13.35 -26.35 2.28
N GLU A 233 13.06 -25.16 2.80
CA GLU A 233 13.50 -24.74 4.14
C GLU A 233 12.79 -25.53 5.25
N GLN A 234 11.48 -25.77 5.11
CA GLN A 234 10.71 -26.61 6.02
C GLN A 234 11.24 -28.05 6.06
N LEU A 235 11.60 -28.64 4.91
CA LEU A 235 12.18 -29.98 4.86
C LEU A 235 13.62 -30.03 5.39
N LYS A 236 14.43 -28.98 5.16
CA LYS A 236 15.78 -28.84 5.74
C LYS A 236 15.73 -28.78 7.26
N SER A 237 14.86 -27.94 7.83
CA SER A 237 14.72 -27.81 9.29
C SER A 237 14.30 -29.12 9.99
N ARG A 238 13.71 -30.05 9.23
CA ARG A 238 13.31 -31.39 9.67
C ARG A 238 14.34 -32.49 9.37
N GLY A 239 15.52 -32.13 8.84
CA GLY A 239 16.61 -33.07 8.55
C GLY A 239 16.39 -33.95 7.30
N LEU A 240 15.48 -33.57 6.39
CA LEU A 240 15.14 -34.34 5.18
C LEU A 240 15.95 -33.92 3.95
N GLU A 241 17.24 -33.62 4.13
CA GLU A 241 18.12 -33.09 3.08
C GLU A 241 18.43 -34.09 1.96
N SER A 242 18.30 -35.38 2.22
CA SER A 242 18.44 -36.43 1.20
C SER A 242 17.34 -36.34 0.14
N ILE A 243 16.10 -36.07 0.55
CA ILE A 243 14.95 -35.92 -0.35
C ILE A 243 15.14 -34.71 -1.25
N ILE A 244 15.61 -33.59 -0.68
CA ILE A 244 15.85 -32.34 -1.41
C ILE A 244 16.94 -32.52 -2.48
N ARG A 245 18.02 -33.24 -2.14
CA ARG A 245 19.09 -33.55 -3.11
C ARG A 245 18.58 -34.44 -4.24
N GLU A 246 17.80 -35.46 -3.91
CA GLU A 246 17.26 -36.38 -4.90
C GLU A 246 16.18 -35.74 -5.79
N SER A 247 15.29 -34.92 -5.22
CA SER A 247 14.30 -34.17 -6.00
C SER A 247 14.98 -33.20 -6.96
N LYS A 248 16.06 -32.54 -6.53
CA LYS A 248 16.85 -31.66 -7.39
C LYS A 248 17.53 -32.43 -8.53
N ARG A 249 18.10 -33.60 -8.25
CA ARG A 249 18.68 -34.47 -9.29
C ARG A 249 17.64 -34.88 -10.34
N ILE A 250 16.46 -35.33 -9.91
CA ILE A 250 15.35 -35.72 -10.79
C ILE A 250 14.90 -34.52 -11.63
N LYS A 251 14.82 -33.33 -11.04
CA LYS A 251 14.49 -32.10 -11.73
C LYS A 251 15.53 -31.77 -12.81
N ASP A 252 16.81 -31.74 -12.46
CA ASP A 252 17.91 -31.43 -13.39
C ASP A 252 17.92 -32.40 -14.59
N GLU A 253 17.62 -33.69 -14.36
CA GLU A 253 17.45 -34.70 -15.42
C GLU A 253 16.26 -34.40 -16.36
N LEU A 254 15.13 -33.93 -15.81
CA LEU A 254 13.98 -33.50 -16.61
C LEU A 254 14.29 -32.24 -17.41
N GLU A 255 14.91 -31.23 -16.79
CA GLU A 255 15.24 -29.97 -17.46
C GLU A 255 16.23 -30.17 -18.60
N ALA A 256 17.22 -31.05 -18.42
CA ALA A 256 18.16 -31.43 -19.47
C ALA A 256 17.46 -32.16 -20.62
N ARG A 257 16.45 -32.98 -20.34
CA ARG A 257 15.70 -33.74 -21.36
C ARG A 257 14.76 -32.85 -22.18
N PHE A 258 14.04 -31.95 -21.53
CA PHE A 258 13.05 -31.07 -22.19
C PHE A 258 13.63 -29.73 -22.66
N ASN A 259 14.89 -29.44 -22.34
CA ASN A 259 15.56 -28.17 -22.61
C ASN A 259 14.73 -26.95 -22.15
N LYS A 260 14.07 -27.10 -20.99
CA LYS A 260 13.09 -26.16 -20.45
C LYS A 260 12.94 -26.43 -18.95
N SER A 261 12.67 -25.39 -18.16
CA SER A 261 12.46 -25.57 -16.73
C SER A 261 11.20 -26.38 -16.45
N VAL A 262 11.27 -27.27 -15.45
CA VAL A 262 10.13 -28.10 -15.03
C VAL A 262 8.97 -27.24 -14.57
N GLU A 263 9.26 -26.14 -13.85
CA GLU A 263 8.26 -25.17 -13.41
C GLU A 263 7.41 -24.65 -14.58
N VAL A 264 8.03 -24.27 -15.71
CA VAL A 264 7.30 -23.75 -16.86
C VAL A 264 6.47 -24.85 -17.52
N LEU A 265 6.97 -26.08 -17.61
CA LEU A 265 6.21 -27.22 -18.13
C LEU A 265 4.95 -27.48 -17.29
N MET A 266 5.06 -27.43 -15.96
CA MET A 266 3.92 -27.62 -15.06
C MET A 266 2.91 -26.48 -15.18
N ILE A 267 3.38 -25.23 -15.27
CA ILE A 267 2.52 -24.06 -15.53
C ILE A 267 1.73 -24.25 -16.83
N GLU A 268 2.41 -24.66 -17.91
CA GLU A 268 1.77 -24.92 -19.21
C GLU A 268 0.70 -26.00 -19.13
N LYS A 269 0.97 -27.11 -18.42
CA LYS A 269 -0.01 -28.19 -18.22
C LYS A 269 -1.27 -27.71 -17.49
N ARG A 270 -1.10 -26.92 -16.42
CA ARG A 270 -2.24 -26.29 -15.71
C ARG A 270 -3.04 -25.39 -16.65
N TYR A 271 -2.38 -24.52 -17.42
CA TYR A 271 -3.05 -23.64 -18.37
C TYR A 271 -3.75 -24.41 -19.49
N HIS A 272 -3.15 -25.46 -20.03
CA HIS A 272 -3.78 -26.31 -21.03
C HIS A 272 -5.07 -26.96 -20.50
N TYR A 273 -5.05 -27.46 -19.26
CA TYR A 273 -6.25 -27.99 -18.62
C TYR A 273 -7.33 -26.92 -18.47
N ILE A 274 -6.97 -25.74 -17.97
CA ILE A 274 -7.89 -24.60 -17.79
C ILE A 274 -8.50 -24.14 -19.12
N LEU A 275 -7.69 -24.02 -20.18
CA LEU A 275 -8.17 -23.65 -21.51
C LEU A 275 -9.12 -24.71 -22.07
N SER A 276 -8.88 -26.00 -21.77
CA SER A 276 -9.79 -27.08 -22.16
C SER A 276 -11.14 -26.99 -21.45
N LEU A 277 -11.16 -26.62 -20.17
CA LEU A 277 -12.39 -26.37 -19.41
C LEU A 277 -13.13 -25.15 -19.97
N SER A 278 -12.43 -24.04 -20.17
CA SER A 278 -13.03 -22.82 -20.70
C SER A 278 -13.65 -23.05 -22.06
N LYS A 279 -12.94 -23.71 -22.99
CA LYS A 279 -13.46 -24.01 -24.32
C LYS A 279 -14.74 -24.88 -24.30
N LYS A 280 -14.89 -25.76 -23.30
CA LYS A 280 -16.05 -26.63 -23.15
C LYS A 280 -17.23 -25.93 -22.47
N TYR A 281 -16.97 -25.16 -21.42
CA TYR A 281 -18.02 -24.70 -20.49
C TYR A 281 -18.22 -23.17 -20.48
N VAL A 282 -17.39 -22.40 -21.18
CA VAL A 282 -17.54 -20.95 -21.30
C VAL A 282 -17.78 -20.59 -22.76
N LYS A 283 -18.95 -20.01 -23.03
CA LYS A 283 -19.30 -19.47 -24.34
C LYS A 283 -19.25 -17.96 -24.28
N ARG A 284 -18.55 -17.35 -25.23
CA ARG A 284 -18.48 -15.89 -25.37
C ARG A 284 -19.26 -15.48 -26.60
N GLY A 285 -20.42 -14.84 -26.38
CA GLY A 285 -21.24 -14.23 -27.41
C GLY A 285 -20.93 -12.74 -27.60
N PRO A 286 -21.57 -12.07 -28.57
CA PRO A 286 -21.53 -10.62 -28.65
C PRO A 286 -22.12 -10.01 -27.37
N ALA A 287 -21.44 -9.00 -26.81
CA ALA A 287 -21.89 -8.34 -25.58
C ALA A 287 -23.35 -7.87 -25.73
N ARG A 288 -24.19 -8.23 -24.75
CA ARG A 288 -25.65 -8.02 -24.84
C ARG A 288 -26.06 -6.56 -24.63
N LYS A 289 -25.17 -5.69 -24.13
CA LYS A 289 -25.47 -4.28 -23.81
C LYS A 289 -24.54 -3.26 -24.49
N SER A 290 -25.12 -2.11 -24.85
CA SER A 290 -24.41 -0.88 -25.29
C SER A 290 -23.33 -0.41 -24.29
N LEU A 291 -23.43 -0.78 -23.02
CA LEU A 291 -22.48 -0.41 -21.97
C LEU A 291 -21.08 -1.01 -22.19
N THR A 292 -20.96 -2.24 -22.68
CA THR A 292 -19.66 -2.87 -22.97
C THR A 292 -18.93 -2.18 -24.13
N ILE A 293 -19.70 -1.67 -25.10
CA ILE A 293 -19.14 -0.85 -26.20
C ILE A 293 -18.64 0.49 -25.65
N PHE A 294 -19.36 1.08 -24.70
CA PHE A 294 -18.94 2.32 -24.05
C PHE A 294 -17.69 2.13 -23.20
N THR A 295 -17.60 1.08 -22.38
CA THR A 295 -16.41 0.79 -21.57
C THR A 295 -15.19 0.51 -22.42
N ASN A 296 -15.33 -0.21 -23.55
CA ASN A 296 -14.22 -0.46 -24.47
C ASN A 296 -13.71 0.83 -25.13
N LYS A 297 -14.62 1.71 -25.57
CA LYS A 297 -14.24 3.04 -26.10
C LYS A 297 -13.57 3.90 -25.03
N LEU A 298 -14.06 3.81 -23.80
CA LEU A 298 -13.51 4.55 -22.67
C LEU A 298 -12.11 4.02 -22.31
N ASP A 299 -11.90 2.71 -22.31
CA ASP A 299 -10.58 2.10 -22.16
C ASP A 299 -9.62 2.51 -23.28
N GLU A 300 -10.06 2.54 -24.54
CA GLU A 300 -9.24 3.02 -25.67
C GLU A 300 -8.73 4.45 -25.44
N VAL A 301 -9.61 5.34 -24.97
CA VAL A 301 -9.27 6.74 -24.67
C VAL A 301 -8.36 6.85 -23.44
N LEU A 302 -8.70 6.15 -22.36
CA LEU A 302 -7.99 6.25 -21.07
C LEU A 302 -6.62 5.54 -21.07
N THR A 303 -6.45 4.52 -21.89
CA THR A 303 -5.18 3.78 -22.02
C THR A 303 -4.29 4.29 -23.16
N HIS A 304 -4.79 5.23 -23.97
CA HIS A 304 -4.00 5.84 -25.03
C HIS A 304 -2.74 6.53 -24.47
N PRO A 305 -1.54 6.32 -25.03
CA PRO A 305 -0.27 6.82 -24.48
C PRO A 305 -0.22 8.33 -24.18
N ILE A 306 -0.82 9.14 -25.06
CA ILE A 306 -0.85 10.61 -24.92
C ILE A 306 -2.16 11.09 -24.28
N ILE A 307 -3.31 10.80 -24.90
CA ILE A 307 -4.63 11.22 -24.41
C ILE A 307 -4.90 10.70 -22.99
N GLY A 308 -4.60 9.43 -22.71
CA GLY A 308 -4.72 8.85 -21.37
C GLY A 308 -3.86 9.58 -20.35
N LEU A 309 -2.62 9.96 -20.71
CA LEU A 309 -1.74 10.75 -19.84
C LEU A 309 -2.30 12.15 -19.59
N MET A 310 -2.86 12.81 -20.62
CA MET A 310 -3.47 14.13 -20.49
C MET A 310 -4.72 14.09 -19.60
N ILE A 311 -5.60 13.10 -19.79
CA ILE A 311 -6.78 12.90 -18.95
C ILE A 311 -6.35 12.64 -17.51
N PHE A 312 -5.33 11.82 -17.33
CA PHE A 312 -4.80 11.49 -16.02
C PHE A 312 -4.24 12.71 -15.28
N VAL A 313 -3.40 13.52 -15.93
CA VAL A 313 -2.89 14.78 -15.36
C VAL A 313 -4.04 15.74 -15.06
N SER A 314 -5.03 15.84 -15.95
CA SER A 314 -6.22 16.68 -15.74
C SER A 314 -7.06 16.23 -14.54
N MET A 315 -7.19 14.91 -14.35
CA MET A 315 -7.92 14.33 -13.24
C MET A 315 -7.20 14.53 -11.91
N LEU A 316 -5.87 14.37 -11.88
CA LEU A 316 -5.05 14.72 -10.72
C LEU A 316 -5.12 16.21 -10.40
N TYR A 317 -5.05 17.08 -11.41
CA TYR A 317 -5.23 18.52 -11.24
C TYR A 317 -6.59 18.83 -10.61
N LEU A 318 -7.67 18.25 -11.13
CA LEU A 318 -9.01 18.43 -10.58
C LEU A 318 -9.10 17.93 -9.13
N LEU A 319 -8.54 16.75 -8.85
CA LEU A 319 -8.50 16.17 -7.50
C LEU A 319 -7.78 17.09 -6.52
N PHE A 320 -6.59 17.60 -6.88
CA PHE A 320 -5.84 18.52 -6.01
C PHE A 320 -6.53 19.87 -5.89
N LYS A 321 -7.03 20.43 -7.00
CA LYS A 321 -7.75 21.70 -6.99
C LYS A 321 -8.97 21.65 -6.09
N LEU A 322 -9.83 20.65 -6.25
CA LEU A 322 -11.00 20.45 -5.39
C LEU A 322 -10.57 20.22 -3.94
N SER A 323 -9.51 19.44 -3.72
CA SER A 323 -9.00 19.18 -2.38
C SER A 323 -8.44 20.42 -1.69
N PHE A 324 -7.90 21.41 -2.41
CA PHE A 324 -7.41 22.65 -1.79
C PHE A 324 -8.51 23.71 -1.71
N ASP A 325 -9.22 23.99 -2.81
CA ASP A 325 -10.23 25.05 -2.87
C ASP A 325 -11.36 24.83 -1.84
N ILE A 326 -11.78 23.57 -1.63
CA ILE A 326 -12.83 23.24 -0.66
C ILE A 326 -12.28 23.22 0.77
N VAL A 327 -11.00 22.89 0.94
CA VAL A 327 -10.41 22.67 2.27
C VAL A 327 -9.88 23.95 2.89
N THR A 328 -9.34 24.89 2.12
CA THR A 328 -8.74 26.13 2.66
C THR A 328 -9.66 26.85 3.67
N PRO A 329 -10.97 27.05 3.39
CA PRO A 329 -11.88 27.66 4.37
C PRO A 329 -12.06 26.84 5.65
N LEU A 330 -12.01 25.51 5.56
CA LEU A 330 -12.10 24.62 6.72
C LEU A 330 -10.83 24.68 7.57
N THR A 331 -9.65 24.74 6.95
CA THR A 331 -8.38 24.86 7.67
C THR A 331 -8.24 26.21 8.37
N GLU A 332 -8.63 27.29 7.70
CA GLU A 332 -8.65 28.63 8.29
C GLU A 332 -9.59 28.68 9.50
N LEU A 333 -10.77 28.04 9.41
CA LEU A 333 -11.72 27.98 10.52
C LEU A 333 -11.13 27.25 11.74
N ILE A 334 -10.40 26.14 11.52
CA ILE A 334 -9.71 25.42 12.60
C ILE A 334 -8.61 26.31 13.19
N GLU A 335 -7.81 26.97 12.35
CA GLU A 335 -6.73 27.84 12.80
C GLU A 335 -7.24 29.03 13.62
N ILE A 336 -8.32 29.69 13.19
CA ILE A 336 -8.99 30.77 13.93
C ILE A 336 -9.52 30.25 15.26
N PHE A 337 -10.14 29.06 15.28
CA PHE A 337 -10.65 28.45 16.50
C PHE A 337 -9.55 28.25 17.54
N PHE A 338 -8.42 27.66 17.15
CA PHE A 338 -7.31 27.39 18.05
C PHE A 338 -6.56 28.67 18.48
N SER A 339 -6.27 29.56 17.55
CA SER A 339 -5.53 30.80 17.82
C SER A 339 -6.32 31.81 18.65
N HIS A 340 -7.64 31.93 18.43
CA HIS A 340 -8.44 32.97 19.08
C HIS A 340 -9.18 32.48 20.32
N TYR A 341 -9.78 31.29 20.29
CA TYR A 341 -10.59 30.81 21.41
C TYR A 341 -9.79 29.96 22.37
N VAL A 342 -9.00 29.02 21.85
CA VAL A 342 -8.29 28.06 22.69
C VAL A 342 -7.04 28.71 23.32
N TYR A 343 -6.23 29.44 22.54
CA TYR A 343 -5.02 30.10 23.06
C TYR A 343 -5.33 31.11 24.18
N ASN A 344 -6.36 31.95 23.98
CA ASN A 344 -6.75 32.97 24.96
C ASN A 344 -7.31 32.37 26.25
N LEU A 345 -7.98 31.20 26.20
CA LEU A 345 -8.49 30.51 27.39
C LEU A 345 -7.35 30.14 28.36
N PHE A 346 -6.21 29.68 27.82
CA PHE A 346 -5.08 29.22 28.62
C PHE A 346 -4.15 30.36 29.07
N LYS A 347 -3.98 31.41 28.26
CA LYS A 347 -3.18 32.58 28.66
C LYS A 347 -3.86 33.49 29.68
N THR A 348 -5.19 33.47 29.75
CA THR A 348 -5.97 34.25 30.73
C THR A 348 -6.27 33.45 32.01
N SER A 349 -5.86 32.18 32.09
CA SER A 349 -6.05 31.38 33.30
C SER A 349 -5.02 31.75 34.37
N PHE A 350 -5.37 31.55 35.65
CA PHE A 350 -4.51 31.76 36.83
C PHE A 350 -3.33 30.76 36.96
N LEU A 351 -2.92 30.12 35.86
CA LEU A 351 -1.90 29.08 35.84
C LEU A 351 -0.48 29.69 35.90
N PRO A 352 0.50 28.99 36.49
CA PRO A 352 1.91 29.36 36.38
C PRO A 352 2.33 29.47 34.90
N GLU A 353 3.18 30.46 34.59
CA GLU A 353 3.60 30.80 33.22
C GLU A 353 4.12 29.59 32.43
N ILE A 354 4.91 28.73 33.07
CA ILE A 354 5.48 27.53 32.44
C ILE A 354 4.42 26.50 32.06
N ILE A 355 3.36 26.36 32.86
CA ILE A 355 2.25 25.43 32.60
C ILE A 355 1.34 26.00 31.52
N SER A 356 1.04 27.30 31.59
CA SER A 356 0.31 28.01 30.54
C SER A 356 1.01 27.86 29.19
N SER A 357 2.33 28.08 29.14
CA SER A 357 3.10 27.95 27.90
C SER A 357 3.20 26.50 27.41
N LEU A 358 3.38 25.52 28.30
CA LEU A 358 3.38 24.10 27.91
C LEU A 358 2.06 23.70 27.24
N LEU A 359 0.94 24.11 27.82
CA LEU A 359 -0.38 23.78 27.30
C LEU A 359 -0.67 24.54 26.00
N ALA A 360 -0.47 25.86 25.98
CA ALA A 360 -0.81 26.72 24.85
C ALA A 360 0.18 26.57 23.69
N ASP A 361 1.46 26.79 23.93
CA ASP A 361 2.48 26.91 22.88
C ASP A 361 2.99 25.54 22.40
N ALA A 362 2.90 24.48 23.22
CA ALA A 362 3.39 23.15 22.85
C ALA A 362 2.27 22.15 22.53
N VAL A 363 1.41 21.84 23.50
CA VAL A 363 0.39 20.77 23.34
C VAL A 363 -0.70 21.22 22.38
N LEU A 364 -1.33 22.37 22.63
CA LEU A 364 -2.44 22.86 21.82
C LEU A 364 -2.00 23.27 20.43
N ASN A 365 -0.84 23.92 20.29
CA ASN A 365 -0.26 24.21 18.99
C ASN A 365 0.02 22.90 18.21
N GLY A 366 0.64 21.90 18.86
CA GLY A 366 0.84 20.59 18.26
C GLY A 366 -0.45 19.90 17.82
N VAL A 367 -1.51 19.97 18.63
CA VAL A 367 -2.85 19.45 18.27
C VAL A 367 -3.47 20.24 17.12
N SER A 368 -3.34 21.57 17.12
CA SER A 368 -3.82 22.46 16.06
C SER A 368 -3.22 22.06 14.70
N VAL A 369 -1.89 21.91 14.64
CA VAL A 369 -1.18 21.47 13.43
C VAL A 369 -1.74 20.14 12.93
N VAL A 370 -1.96 19.16 13.81
CA VAL A 370 -2.52 17.85 13.45
C VAL A 370 -3.95 17.97 12.91
N LEU A 371 -4.79 18.80 13.53
CA LEU A 371 -6.19 18.97 13.14
C LEU A 371 -6.33 19.74 11.82
N ILE A 372 -5.47 20.71 11.54
CA ILE A 372 -5.42 21.44 10.26
C ILE A 372 -5.14 20.48 9.08
N PHE A 373 -4.41 19.38 9.30
CA PHE A 373 -4.20 18.38 8.25
C PHE A 373 -5.42 17.48 7.97
N ILE A 374 -6.38 17.35 8.90
CA ILE A 374 -7.50 16.39 8.76
C ILE A 374 -8.33 16.65 7.50
N PRO A 375 -8.85 17.88 7.26
CA PRO A 375 -9.70 18.12 6.10
C PRO A 375 -8.96 17.85 4.78
N ASN A 376 -7.69 18.28 4.69
CA ASN A 376 -6.84 18.06 3.53
C ASN A 376 -6.70 16.56 3.22
N LEU A 377 -6.38 15.76 4.23
CA LEU A 377 -6.24 14.31 4.08
C LEU A 377 -7.57 13.63 3.76
N LEU A 378 -8.67 14.06 4.37
CA LEU A 378 -9.99 13.47 4.13
C LEU A 378 -10.41 13.64 2.67
N PHE A 379 -10.35 14.85 2.13
CA PHE A 379 -10.73 15.12 0.73
C PHE A 379 -9.79 14.43 -0.26
N LEU A 380 -8.48 14.42 0.02
CA LEU A 380 -7.52 13.69 -0.78
C LEU A 380 -7.85 12.18 -0.82
N PHE A 381 -8.12 11.58 0.34
CA PHE A 381 -8.48 10.16 0.42
C PHE A 381 -9.84 9.85 -0.20
N LEU A 382 -10.81 10.76 -0.14
CA LEU A 382 -12.09 10.61 -0.84
C LEU A 382 -11.86 10.54 -2.36
N GLY A 383 -11.05 11.46 -2.90
CA GLY A 383 -10.67 11.45 -4.31
C GLY A 383 -9.97 10.15 -4.70
N ILE A 384 -8.93 9.75 -3.97
CA ILE A 384 -8.17 8.52 -4.26
C ILE A 384 -9.06 7.28 -4.16
N SER A 385 -9.87 7.15 -3.10
CA SER A 385 -10.77 6.01 -2.93
C SER A 385 -11.86 5.95 -4.01
N PHE A 386 -12.30 7.10 -4.53
CA PHE A 386 -13.18 7.17 -5.71
C PHE A 386 -12.48 6.67 -6.98
N LEU A 387 -11.24 7.10 -7.25
CA LEU A 387 -10.44 6.61 -8.40
C LEU A 387 -10.13 5.11 -8.30
N GLU A 388 -9.93 4.62 -7.09
CA GLU A 388 -9.68 3.22 -6.78
C GLU A 388 -10.92 2.36 -7.03
N ASP A 389 -12.08 2.75 -6.45
CA ASP A 389 -13.33 1.98 -6.56
C ASP A 389 -13.95 2.02 -7.96
N THR A 390 -13.65 3.04 -8.78
CA THR A 390 -14.07 3.09 -10.20
C THR A 390 -13.25 2.16 -11.10
N GLY A 391 -12.10 1.68 -10.65
CA GLY A 391 -11.16 0.91 -11.47
C GLY A 391 -10.24 1.76 -12.35
N TYR A 392 -10.28 3.10 -12.22
CA TYR A 392 -9.46 4.02 -13.02
C TYR A 392 -7.97 3.86 -12.75
N LEU A 393 -7.57 3.67 -11.48
CA LEU A 393 -6.16 3.51 -11.09
C LEU A 393 -5.46 2.33 -11.78
N ALA A 394 -6.21 1.29 -12.18
CA ALA A 394 -5.64 0.16 -12.93
C ALA A 394 -5.23 0.56 -14.36
N ARG A 395 -6.00 1.44 -15.02
CA ARG A 395 -5.66 1.96 -16.36
C ARG A 395 -4.46 2.89 -16.30
N VAL A 396 -4.38 3.71 -15.25
CA VAL A 396 -3.19 4.52 -14.97
C VAL A 396 -1.98 3.63 -14.77
N ALA A 397 -2.09 2.58 -13.96
CA ALA A 397 -0.99 1.64 -13.75
C ALA A 397 -0.53 0.99 -15.07
N PHE A 398 -1.48 0.63 -15.94
CA PHE A 398 -1.17 0.10 -17.28
C PHE A 398 -0.43 1.12 -18.16
N LEU A 399 -0.89 2.38 -18.20
CA LEU A 399 -0.28 3.47 -18.98
C LEU A 399 1.21 3.68 -18.63
N PHE A 400 1.54 3.56 -17.34
CA PHE A 400 2.89 3.77 -16.84
C PHE A 400 3.73 2.50 -16.70
N ASP A 401 3.18 1.32 -16.99
CA ASP A 401 3.84 0.03 -16.76
C ASP A 401 5.18 -0.07 -17.52
N LYS A 402 5.21 0.39 -18.77
CA LYS A 402 6.45 0.42 -19.59
C LYS A 402 7.55 1.28 -18.97
N TRP A 403 7.20 2.38 -18.31
CA TRP A 403 8.17 3.28 -17.68
C TRP A 403 8.63 2.73 -16.33
N MET A 404 7.72 2.19 -15.53
CA MET A 404 8.04 1.62 -14.23
C MET A 404 8.86 0.34 -14.33
N ASN A 405 8.56 -0.53 -15.29
CA ASN A 405 9.32 -1.76 -15.48
C ASN A 405 10.80 -1.48 -15.79
N LYS A 406 11.12 -0.38 -16.49
CA LYS A 406 12.51 0.07 -16.69
C LYS A 406 13.23 0.44 -15.39
N LEU A 407 12.48 0.88 -14.39
CA LEU A 407 12.98 1.19 -13.04
C LEU A 407 12.98 -0.02 -12.11
N GLY A 408 12.52 -1.19 -12.60
CA GLY A 408 12.36 -2.41 -11.80
C GLY A 408 11.13 -2.42 -10.89
N LEU A 409 10.11 -1.62 -11.23
CA LEU A 409 8.86 -1.48 -10.48
C LEU A 409 7.65 -1.91 -11.33
N SER A 410 6.60 -2.45 -10.71
CA SER A 410 5.31 -2.62 -11.39
C SER A 410 4.67 -1.26 -11.73
N GLY A 411 3.86 -1.20 -12.80
CA GLY A 411 3.09 0.01 -13.15
C GLY A 411 2.22 0.58 -12.02
N ARG A 412 1.80 -0.28 -11.07
CA ARG A 412 1.07 0.13 -9.85
C ARG A 412 1.86 1.10 -8.96
N ALA A 413 3.20 1.11 -9.03
CA ALA A 413 4.05 2.01 -8.25
C ALA A 413 3.87 3.49 -8.60
N VAL A 414 3.32 3.81 -9.78
CA VAL A 414 3.03 5.20 -10.15
C VAL A 414 1.96 5.83 -9.27
N ILE A 415 0.98 5.05 -8.81
CA ILE A 415 -0.12 5.53 -7.98
C ILE A 415 0.41 6.19 -6.69
N PRO A 416 1.19 5.50 -5.82
CA PRO A 416 1.73 6.12 -4.62
C PRO A 416 2.71 7.26 -4.92
N LEU A 417 3.54 7.15 -5.96
CA LEU A 417 4.49 8.22 -6.33
C LEU A 417 3.77 9.54 -6.64
N LEU A 418 2.66 9.47 -7.36
CA LEU A 418 1.90 10.65 -7.73
C LEU A 418 1.10 11.25 -6.59
N ILE A 419 0.56 10.39 -5.70
CA ILE A 419 -0.03 10.86 -4.44
C ILE A 419 1.01 11.63 -3.60
N GLY A 420 2.30 11.29 -3.74
CA GLY A 420 3.41 11.96 -3.05
C GLY A 420 3.52 13.46 -3.35
N PHE A 421 3.16 13.90 -4.56
CA PHE A 421 3.11 15.34 -4.88
C PHE A 421 2.05 16.09 -4.07
N GLY A 422 1.01 15.41 -3.58
CA GLY A 422 0.08 15.96 -2.62
C GLY A 422 0.67 15.96 -1.21
N CYS A 423 0.86 14.75 -0.68
CA CYS A 423 1.42 14.50 0.64
C CYS A 423 2.14 13.15 0.70
N ASN A 424 3.33 13.13 1.29
CA ASN A 424 4.16 11.92 1.36
C ASN A 424 3.59 10.86 2.33
N VAL A 425 2.82 11.25 3.33
CA VAL A 425 2.21 10.30 4.29
C VAL A 425 1.17 9.37 3.64
N PRO A 426 0.09 9.87 3.01
CA PRO A 426 -0.89 9.02 2.32
C PRO A 426 -0.26 8.23 1.16
N ALA A 427 0.72 8.82 0.48
CA ALA A 427 1.48 8.17 -0.57
C ALA A 427 2.18 6.90 -0.07
N ILE A 428 2.94 7.00 1.04
CA ILE A 428 3.64 5.87 1.63
C ILE A 428 2.66 4.81 2.13
N MET A 429 1.54 5.19 2.75
CA MET A 429 0.49 4.23 3.15
C MET A 429 -0.12 3.50 1.94
N SER A 430 -0.27 4.17 0.80
CA SER A 430 -0.82 3.57 -0.42
C SER A 430 0.13 2.58 -1.12
N THR A 431 1.40 2.50 -0.70
CA THR A 431 2.35 1.49 -1.21
C THR A 431 1.98 0.05 -0.85
N ARG A 432 1.03 -0.16 0.07
CA ARG A 432 0.44 -1.48 0.37
C ARG A 432 -0.27 -2.13 -0.82
N VAL A 433 -0.64 -1.33 -1.84
CA VAL A 433 -1.25 -1.85 -3.08
C VAL A 433 -0.22 -2.59 -3.95
N LEU A 434 1.09 -2.42 -3.67
CA LEU A 434 2.17 -3.07 -4.39
C LEU A 434 2.32 -4.53 -3.94
N GLY A 435 2.33 -5.45 -4.92
CA GLY A 435 2.24 -6.88 -4.65
C GLY A 435 3.51 -7.52 -4.09
N THR A 436 4.66 -6.84 -4.17
CA THR A 436 5.93 -7.34 -3.66
C THR A 436 6.53 -6.39 -2.62
N ASP A 437 7.22 -6.97 -1.64
CA ASP A 437 7.95 -6.23 -0.62
C ASP A 437 9.04 -5.33 -1.21
N ARG A 438 9.66 -5.77 -2.31
CA ARG A 438 10.66 -5.01 -3.05
C ARG A 438 10.06 -3.75 -3.66
N ASP A 439 8.98 -3.89 -4.43
CA ASP A 439 8.28 -2.76 -5.05
C ASP A 439 7.86 -1.76 -3.98
N ARG A 440 7.34 -2.26 -2.85
CA ARG A 440 6.98 -1.45 -1.70
C ARG A 440 8.18 -0.67 -1.16
N ARG A 441 9.31 -1.34 -0.83
CA ARG A 441 10.49 -0.66 -0.27
C ARG A 441 11.11 0.35 -1.24
N LEU A 442 11.17 0.03 -2.53
CA LEU A 442 11.65 0.94 -3.57
C LEU A 442 10.73 2.17 -3.69
N ALA A 443 9.42 1.99 -3.81
CA ALA A 443 8.48 3.11 -3.86
C ALA A 443 8.55 4.00 -2.61
N VAL A 444 8.63 3.40 -1.41
CA VAL A 444 8.78 4.16 -0.14
C VAL A 444 10.08 4.98 -0.11
N SER A 445 11.16 4.52 -0.73
CA SER A 445 12.40 5.30 -0.87
C SER A 445 12.30 6.45 -1.89
N MET A 446 11.46 6.32 -2.91
CA MET A 446 11.30 7.35 -3.94
C MET A 446 10.36 8.49 -3.51
N ILE A 447 9.26 8.15 -2.82
CA ILE A 447 8.18 9.10 -2.47
C ILE A 447 8.67 10.38 -1.77
N PRO A 448 9.63 10.33 -0.82
CA PRO A 448 10.08 11.55 -0.13
C PRO A 448 10.67 12.65 -1.01
N PHE A 449 11.12 12.30 -2.23
CA PHE A 449 11.59 13.26 -3.23
C PHE A 449 10.47 13.89 -4.05
N MET A 450 9.25 13.37 -3.98
CA MET A 450 8.07 14.02 -4.53
C MET A 450 7.80 15.27 -3.71
N SER A 451 7.75 16.42 -4.39
CA SER A 451 7.56 17.70 -3.73
C SER A 451 6.11 17.83 -3.30
N CYS A 452 5.86 17.64 -2.01
CA CYS A 452 4.53 17.83 -1.42
C CYS A 452 4.17 19.31 -1.30
N SER A 453 2.87 19.58 -1.19
CA SER A 453 2.29 20.93 -1.02
C SER A 453 2.92 21.76 0.10
N ALA A 454 3.30 21.12 1.21
CA ALA A 454 3.93 21.80 2.37
C ALA A 454 5.30 22.45 2.07
N ARG A 455 5.95 22.11 0.95
CA ARG A 455 7.21 22.74 0.51
C ARG A 455 6.98 24.02 -0.30
N LEU A 456 5.78 24.20 -0.85
CA LEU A 456 5.44 25.33 -1.72
C LEU A 456 5.65 26.70 -1.06
N PRO A 457 5.30 26.93 0.23
CA PRO A 457 5.51 28.24 0.87
C PRO A 457 6.97 28.68 0.87
N ILE A 458 7.90 27.75 1.07
CA ILE A 458 9.34 28.02 1.02
C ILE A 458 9.73 28.44 -0.39
N TYR A 459 9.28 27.70 -1.41
CA TYR A 459 9.61 28.03 -2.80
C TYR A 459 9.08 29.41 -3.17
N LEU A 460 7.82 29.69 -2.86
CA LEU A 460 7.18 30.98 -3.16
C LEU A 460 7.93 32.14 -2.50
N LEU A 461 8.28 32.03 -1.21
CA LEU A 461 9.04 33.04 -0.50
C LEU A 461 10.35 33.39 -1.23
N PHE A 462 11.19 32.39 -1.52
CA PHE A 462 12.48 32.63 -2.14
C PHE A 462 12.36 33.04 -3.61
N THR A 463 11.40 32.50 -4.37
CA THR A 463 11.18 32.91 -5.76
C THR A 463 10.67 34.33 -5.89
N LEU A 464 9.78 34.77 -4.98
CA LEU A 464 9.26 36.14 -4.95
C LEU A 464 10.36 37.17 -4.64
N ILE A 465 11.33 36.79 -3.81
CA ILE A 465 12.43 37.68 -3.40
C ILE A 465 13.54 37.70 -4.46
N PHE A 466 14.04 36.54 -4.90
CA PHE A 466 15.28 36.42 -5.69
C PHE A 466 15.07 36.18 -7.19
N PHE A 467 13.89 35.70 -7.61
CA PHE A 467 13.64 35.21 -8.98
C PHE A 467 12.37 35.79 -9.59
N LYS A 468 12.12 37.09 -9.39
CA LYS A 468 10.86 37.76 -9.75
C LYS A 468 10.38 37.50 -11.18
N GLU A 469 11.28 37.49 -12.15
CA GLU A 469 10.97 37.29 -13.58
C GLU A 469 10.80 35.81 -13.96
N ASN A 470 11.43 34.88 -13.21
CA ASN A 470 11.55 33.47 -13.57
C ASN A 470 10.92 32.51 -12.52
N GLN A 471 10.00 33.00 -11.69
CA GLN A 471 9.44 32.24 -10.56
C GLN A 471 8.92 30.86 -10.97
N ILE A 472 8.13 30.80 -12.04
CA ILE A 472 7.52 29.57 -12.54
C ILE A 472 8.60 28.55 -12.96
N ILE A 473 9.64 29.00 -13.66
CA ILE A 473 10.72 28.13 -14.16
C ILE A 473 11.52 27.56 -12.99
N VAL A 474 11.81 28.38 -11.98
CA VAL A 474 12.55 27.95 -10.78
C VAL A 474 11.72 26.97 -9.95
N ILE A 475 10.43 27.20 -9.79
CA ILE A 475 9.54 26.25 -9.11
C ILE A 475 9.49 24.94 -9.91
N LEU A 476 9.32 25.00 -11.23
CA LEU A 476 9.29 23.82 -12.10
C LEU A 476 10.59 23.01 -12.02
N SER A 477 11.75 23.68 -11.95
CA SER A 477 13.03 23.00 -11.80
C SER A 477 13.14 22.25 -10.47
N MET A 478 12.53 22.73 -9.38
CA MET A 478 12.44 21.98 -8.12
C MET A 478 11.67 20.66 -8.29
N TYR A 479 10.50 20.70 -8.94
CA TYR A 479 9.73 19.47 -9.19
C TYR A 479 10.52 18.49 -10.06
N PHE A 480 11.23 18.99 -11.08
CA PHE A 480 12.07 18.17 -11.95
C PHE A 480 13.24 17.53 -11.19
N VAL A 481 13.98 18.29 -10.37
CA VAL A 481 15.08 17.78 -9.54
C VAL A 481 14.57 16.67 -8.60
N GLY A 482 13.38 16.84 -8.01
CA GLY A 482 12.76 15.82 -7.16
C GLY A 482 12.49 14.51 -7.91
N VAL A 483 11.86 14.59 -9.09
CA VAL A 483 11.58 13.42 -9.93
C VAL A 483 12.85 12.72 -10.39
N VAL A 484 13.84 13.48 -10.86
CA VAL A 484 15.13 12.92 -11.29
C VAL A 484 15.83 12.21 -10.13
N THR A 485 15.84 12.81 -8.94
CA THR A 485 16.44 12.20 -7.75
C THR A 485 15.72 10.92 -7.33
N ALA A 486 14.38 10.89 -7.44
CA ALA A 486 13.59 9.69 -7.20
C ALA A 486 13.96 8.56 -8.19
N ILE A 487 14.09 8.88 -9.49
CA ILE A 487 14.48 7.92 -10.52
C ILE A 487 15.89 7.37 -10.26
N ILE A 488 16.86 8.25 -9.93
CA ILE A 488 18.23 7.84 -9.59
C ILE A 488 18.22 6.91 -8.36
N THR A 489 17.43 7.25 -7.35
CA THR A 489 17.28 6.42 -6.13
C THR A 489 16.73 5.04 -6.48
N ALA A 490 15.72 4.96 -7.35
CA ALA A 490 15.17 3.70 -7.81
C ALA A 490 16.25 2.84 -8.47
N ILE A 491 16.99 3.39 -9.44
CA ILE A 491 18.06 2.68 -10.16
C ILE A 491 19.15 2.20 -9.18
N LEU A 492 19.56 3.06 -8.26
CA LEU A 492 20.61 2.75 -7.28
C LEU A 492 20.17 1.61 -6.35
N PHE A 493 18.99 1.71 -5.73
CA PHE A 493 18.52 0.69 -4.77
C PHE A 493 18.15 -0.62 -5.45
N ASN A 494 17.63 -0.55 -6.68
CA ASN A 494 17.25 -1.72 -7.45
C ASN A 494 18.46 -2.61 -7.78
N ASN A 495 19.63 -2.01 -8.02
CA ASN A 495 20.85 -2.74 -8.37
C ASN A 495 21.69 -3.15 -7.15
N LEU A 496 21.68 -2.36 -6.08
CA LEU A 496 22.57 -2.55 -4.91
C LEU A 496 21.94 -3.36 -3.77
N LEU A 497 20.63 -3.23 -3.53
CA LEU A 497 19.99 -3.76 -2.30
C LEU A 497 18.98 -4.88 -2.54
N PHE A 498 18.35 -4.96 -3.72
CA PHE A 498 17.25 -5.89 -3.97
C PHE A 498 17.51 -6.77 -5.21
N LYS A 499 18.12 -7.94 -5.02
CA LYS A 499 18.41 -8.90 -6.11
C LYS A 499 17.13 -9.38 -6.82
N SER A 500 17.23 -9.48 -8.14
CA SER A 500 16.14 -9.66 -9.11
C SER A 500 15.39 -11.00 -9.01
N GLN A 501 14.06 -10.93 -9.00
CA GLN A 501 13.17 -11.91 -9.63
C GLN A 501 12.12 -11.12 -10.43
N THR A 502 12.29 -11.03 -11.74
CA THR A 502 11.28 -10.46 -12.63
C THR A 502 10.18 -11.51 -12.81
N VAL A 503 9.22 -11.54 -11.89
CA VAL A 503 7.98 -12.29 -12.15
C VAL A 503 7.23 -11.48 -13.21
N GLY A 504 6.98 -12.08 -14.37
CA GLY A 504 6.17 -11.46 -15.43
C GLY A 504 4.79 -11.13 -14.86
N TYR A 505 4.59 -9.86 -14.49
CA TYR A 505 3.33 -9.44 -13.90
C TYR A 505 2.32 -9.21 -15.02
N VAL A 506 1.38 -10.15 -15.18
CA VAL A 506 0.21 -9.94 -16.03
C VAL A 506 -0.77 -9.06 -15.26
N MET A 507 -0.88 -7.78 -15.62
CA MET A 507 -1.84 -6.87 -14.98
C MET A 507 -3.26 -7.20 -15.49
N ASP A 508 -4.18 -7.65 -14.60
CA ASP A 508 -5.61 -7.64 -14.93
C ASP A 508 -6.15 -6.22 -14.79
N MET A 509 -6.91 -5.74 -15.77
CA MET A 509 -7.68 -4.51 -15.63
C MET A 509 -9.07 -4.89 -15.12
N PRO A 510 -9.42 -4.58 -13.84
CA PRO A 510 -10.74 -4.88 -13.32
C PRO A 510 -11.84 -4.16 -14.11
N PRO A 511 -13.08 -4.65 -14.14
CA PRO A 511 -14.17 -3.95 -14.80
C PRO A 511 -14.43 -2.59 -14.16
N TYR A 512 -15.07 -1.68 -14.90
CA TYR A 512 -15.55 -0.42 -14.33
C TYR A 512 -16.66 -0.71 -13.33
N LEU A 513 -16.52 -0.16 -12.12
CA LEU A 513 -17.52 -0.29 -11.07
C LEU A 513 -18.06 1.08 -10.69
N VAL A 514 -19.34 1.16 -10.34
CA VAL A 514 -19.91 2.36 -9.74
C VAL A 514 -19.52 2.36 -8.25
N PRO A 515 -18.75 3.34 -7.77
CA PRO A 515 -18.30 3.36 -6.39
C PRO A 515 -19.47 3.60 -5.44
N SER A 516 -19.53 2.82 -4.35
CA SER A 516 -20.49 3.09 -3.28
C SER A 516 -20.01 4.26 -2.43
N ALA A 517 -20.82 5.32 -2.30
CA ALA A 517 -20.47 6.48 -1.47
C ALA A 517 -20.12 6.10 -0.03
N ILE A 518 -20.82 5.10 0.53
CA ILE A 518 -20.55 4.58 1.89
C ILE A 518 -19.18 3.89 1.95
N SER A 519 -18.84 3.07 0.95
CA SER A 519 -17.52 2.42 0.84
C SER A 519 -16.40 3.45 0.82
N VAL A 520 -16.55 4.46 -0.04
CA VAL A 520 -15.55 5.54 -0.20
C VAL A 520 -15.36 6.28 1.12
N LEU A 521 -16.44 6.71 1.79
CA LEU A 521 -16.39 7.41 3.08
C LEU A 521 -15.72 6.58 4.18
N ILE A 522 -16.09 5.30 4.33
CA ILE A 522 -15.52 4.42 5.36
C ILE A 522 -14.01 4.26 5.13
N LYS A 523 -13.59 3.95 3.90
CA LYS A 523 -12.17 3.79 3.54
C LYS A 523 -11.37 5.06 3.81
N SER A 524 -11.91 6.22 3.42
CA SER A 524 -11.25 7.51 3.66
C SER A 524 -11.13 7.81 5.16
N TRP A 525 -12.19 7.57 5.94
CA TRP A 525 -12.17 7.78 7.40
C TRP A 525 -11.20 6.84 8.13
N GLU A 526 -11.13 5.56 7.75
CA GLU A 526 -10.17 4.62 8.33
C GLU A 526 -8.72 5.06 8.12
N ARG A 527 -8.40 5.56 6.92
CA ARG A 527 -7.06 6.09 6.59
C ARG A 527 -6.74 7.35 7.40
N VAL A 528 -7.69 8.29 7.51
CA VAL A 528 -7.54 9.51 8.35
C VAL A 528 -7.37 9.15 9.83
N LYS A 529 -8.19 8.24 10.36
CA LYS A 529 -8.10 7.78 11.75
C LYS A 529 -6.74 7.14 12.05
N SER A 530 -6.23 6.31 11.14
CA SER A 530 -4.91 5.70 11.27
C SER A 530 -3.80 6.75 11.32
N PHE A 531 -3.89 7.79 10.49
CA PHE A 531 -2.96 8.93 10.54
C PHE A 531 -3.01 9.64 11.89
N LEU A 532 -4.21 9.96 12.41
CA LEU A 532 -4.37 10.70 13.66
C LEU A 532 -3.76 9.99 14.87
N ILE A 533 -4.00 8.69 15.00
CA ILE A 533 -3.51 7.93 16.15
C ILE A 533 -1.98 7.79 16.09
N ARG A 534 -1.42 7.53 14.90
CA ARG A 534 -0.01 7.19 14.74
C ARG A 534 0.90 8.40 14.56
N ALA A 535 0.54 9.33 13.67
CA ALA A 535 1.34 10.51 13.39
C ALA A 535 1.04 11.65 14.37
N GLY A 536 -0.22 11.82 14.77
CA GLY A 536 -0.63 12.92 15.67
C GLY A 536 0.05 12.85 17.03
N THR A 537 0.13 11.67 17.64
CA THR A 537 0.83 11.46 18.92
C THR A 537 2.31 11.82 18.85
N ILE A 538 2.98 11.50 17.74
CA ILE A 538 4.38 11.81 17.50
C ILE A 538 4.59 13.32 17.29
N ILE A 539 3.72 13.97 16.52
CA ILE A 539 3.79 15.42 16.26
C ILE A 539 3.66 16.19 17.57
N VAL A 540 2.64 15.89 18.39
CA VAL A 540 2.43 16.55 19.68
C VAL A 540 3.62 16.30 20.63
N SER A 541 4.13 15.07 20.69
CA SER A 541 5.27 14.74 21.55
C SER A 541 6.52 15.53 21.19
N LEU A 542 6.80 15.68 19.89
CA LEU A 542 7.95 16.47 19.44
C LEU A 542 7.77 17.97 19.60
N MET A 543 6.54 18.48 19.46
CA MET A 543 6.26 19.89 19.77
C MET A 543 6.57 20.22 21.22
N VAL A 544 6.26 19.31 22.16
CA VAL A 544 6.67 19.44 23.57
C VAL A 544 8.20 19.43 23.74
N VAL A 545 8.91 18.54 23.04
CA VAL A 545 10.37 18.49 23.10
C VAL A 545 10.99 19.77 22.54
N ILE A 546 10.53 20.24 21.38
CA ILE A 546 11.04 21.48 20.78
C ILE A 546 10.73 22.67 21.69
N TRP A 547 9.50 22.79 22.17
CA TRP A 547 9.11 23.83 23.12
C TRP A 547 10.05 23.86 24.33
N PHE A 548 10.33 22.69 24.93
CA PHE A 548 11.25 22.59 26.06
C PHE A 548 12.66 23.05 25.69
N LEU A 549 13.18 22.63 24.53
CA LEU A 549 14.51 23.03 24.04
C LEU A 549 14.58 24.51 23.62
N SER A 550 13.45 25.15 23.32
CA SER A 550 13.38 26.56 22.96
C SER A 550 13.31 27.49 24.18
N ILE A 551 12.62 27.08 25.25
CA ILE A 551 12.48 27.89 26.49
C ILE A 551 13.58 27.62 27.52
N THR A 552 14.41 26.60 27.30
CA THR A 552 15.56 26.29 28.14
C THR A 552 16.86 26.43 27.36
N GLY A 553 17.94 26.74 28.06
CA GLY A 553 19.27 26.84 27.48
C GLY A 553 20.36 26.46 28.48
N PRO A 554 21.64 26.59 28.07
CA PRO A 554 22.79 26.35 28.96
C PRO A 554 22.78 27.22 30.22
N GLU A 555 22.18 28.41 30.14
CA GLU A 555 22.04 29.37 31.25
C GLU A 555 20.83 29.08 32.17
N GLY A 556 20.02 28.06 31.86
CA GLY A 556 18.84 27.68 32.63
C GLY A 556 17.53 27.99 31.91
N TYR A 557 16.51 28.43 32.64
CA TYR A 557 15.19 28.75 32.11
C TYR A 557 15.16 30.16 31.51
N LEU A 558 14.78 30.28 30.24
CA LEU A 558 14.77 31.52 29.47
C LEU A 558 13.40 32.20 29.42
N GLY A 559 12.34 31.53 29.91
CA GLY A 559 10.97 32.02 29.82
C GLY A 559 10.23 31.60 28.55
N ALA A 560 8.89 31.69 28.57
CA ALA A 560 8.05 31.42 27.41
C ALA A 560 8.26 32.45 26.29
N GLU A 561 8.68 33.66 26.65
CA GLU A 561 9.01 34.75 25.72
C GLU A 561 10.10 34.39 24.71
N ALA A 562 10.92 33.38 25.01
CA ALA A 562 11.94 32.87 24.09
C ALA A 562 11.37 32.37 22.75
N LEU A 563 10.09 31.98 22.69
CA LEU A 563 9.46 31.54 21.44
C LEU A 563 9.18 32.70 20.47
N SER A 564 9.04 33.91 20.98
CA SER A 564 8.75 35.13 20.21
C SER A 564 9.92 36.12 20.16
N ASN A 565 10.90 35.98 21.05
CA ASN A 565 12.04 36.87 21.15
C ASN A 565 13.31 36.23 20.56
N PRO A 566 13.81 36.72 19.40
CA PRO A 566 15.00 36.19 18.74
C PRO A 566 16.26 36.21 19.60
N GLU A 567 16.42 37.20 20.48
CA GLU A 567 17.60 37.31 21.35
C GLU A 567 17.61 36.19 22.40
N LEU A 568 16.47 35.96 23.07
CA LEU A 568 16.32 34.86 24.03
C LEU A 568 16.45 33.50 23.33
N LEU A 569 15.82 33.34 22.16
CA LEU A 569 15.91 32.10 21.39
C LEU A 569 17.36 31.76 21.01
N SER A 570 18.21 32.76 20.77
CA SER A 570 19.63 32.56 20.44
C SER A 570 20.47 31.93 21.56
N ARG A 571 19.97 31.96 22.80
CA ARG A 571 20.57 31.37 24.02
C ARG A 571 19.99 30.00 24.37
N SER A 572 18.99 29.53 23.63
CA SER A 572 18.32 28.25 23.87
C SER A 572 19.17 27.02 23.52
N TRP A 573 18.74 25.84 23.96
CA TRP A 573 19.36 24.57 23.54
C TRP A 573 19.22 24.34 22.04
N ILE A 574 18.10 24.74 21.43
CA ILE A 574 17.93 24.58 19.99
C ILE A 574 18.92 25.46 19.20
N ALA A 575 19.18 26.69 19.65
CA ALA A 575 20.21 27.54 19.06
C ALA A 575 21.62 26.99 19.29
N SER A 576 21.90 26.45 20.48
CA SER A 576 23.18 25.82 20.81
C SER A 576 23.46 24.60 19.92
N PHE A 577 22.44 23.77 19.70
CA PHE A 577 22.53 22.62 18.80
C PHE A 577 22.69 23.05 17.34
N SER A 578 21.99 24.09 16.88
CA SER A 578 22.17 24.64 15.53
C SER A 578 23.57 25.23 15.32
N LYS A 579 24.13 25.95 16.30
CA LYS A 579 25.51 26.47 16.27
C LYS A 579 26.55 25.35 16.23
N LEU A 580 26.27 24.22 16.90
CA LEU A 580 27.14 23.03 16.83
C LEU A 580 27.16 22.42 15.42
N LEU A 581 26.03 22.48 14.70
CA LEU A 581 25.92 21.98 13.32
C LEU A 581 26.43 22.99 12.28
N GLU A 582 26.55 24.27 12.62
CA GLU A 582 26.99 25.34 11.70
C GLU A 582 28.27 25.04 10.91
N PRO A 583 29.35 24.46 11.49
CA PRO A 583 30.55 24.11 10.74
C PRO A 583 30.29 23.16 9.55
N LEU A 584 29.29 22.27 9.66
CA LEU A 584 28.91 21.35 8.60
C LEU A 584 28.26 22.08 7.42
N PHE A 585 27.50 23.16 7.69
CA PHE A 585 26.79 23.93 6.66
C PHE A 585 27.56 25.20 6.22
N LYS A 586 28.76 25.44 6.77
CA LYS A 586 29.65 26.53 6.38
C LYS A 586 29.91 26.61 4.86
N PRO A 587 30.08 25.50 4.11
CA PRO A 587 30.24 25.57 2.65
C PRO A 587 29.03 26.18 1.91
N PHE A 588 27.87 26.25 2.56
CA PHE A 588 26.64 26.84 2.01
C PHE A 588 26.42 28.29 2.45
N ASN A 589 27.31 28.84 3.28
CA ASN A 589 27.17 30.15 3.91
C ASN A 589 25.88 30.31 4.72
N TRP A 590 25.43 29.24 5.38
CA TRP A 590 24.25 29.26 6.25
C TRP A 590 24.65 29.46 7.70
N ASP A 591 23.91 30.33 8.38
CA ASP A 591 24.06 30.56 9.81
C ASP A 591 23.20 29.60 10.64
N TRP A 592 23.37 29.66 11.96
CA TRP A 592 22.58 28.85 12.90
C TRP A 592 21.07 29.10 12.81
N ARG A 593 20.61 30.26 12.31
CA ARG A 593 19.17 30.60 12.21
C ARG A 593 18.50 29.76 11.12
N ILE A 594 19.17 29.59 9.97
CA ILE A 594 18.70 28.70 8.90
C ILE A 594 18.70 27.24 9.37
N ILE A 595 19.75 26.81 10.09
CA ILE A 595 19.81 25.44 10.61
C ILE A 595 18.70 25.20 11.64
N ALA A 596 18.43 26.17 12.53
CA ALA A 596 17.31 26.11 13.45
C ALA A 596 15.98 25.99 12.68
N SER A 597 15.73 26.83 11.67
CA SER A 597 14.49 26.74 10.88
C SER A 597 14.32 25.40 10.16
N LEU A 598 15.40 24.79 9.67
CA LEU A 598 15.36 23.45 9.08
C LEU A 598 15.03 22.35 10.11
N ILE A 599 15.47 22.48 11.37
CA ILE A 599 15.12 21.54 12.46
C ILE A 599 13.62 21.62 12.76
N PHE A 600 13.04 22.83 12.85
CA PHE A 600 11.59 22.97 12.99
C PHE A 600 10.85 22.48 11.73
N GLY A 601 11.43 22.75 10.55
CA GLY A 601 10.96 22.27 9.26
C GLY A 601 10.88 20.76 9.12
N PHE A 602 11.68 20.02 9.89
CA PHE A 602 11.60 18.56 9.96
C PHE A 602 10.28 18.08 10.59
N ILE A 603 9.64 18.88 11.46
CA ILE A 603 8.33 18.53 12.00
C ILE A 603 7.23 18.90 11.01
N ALA A 604 7.24 20.15 10.54
CA ALA A 604 6.29 20.70 9.59
C ALA A 604 7.01 21.72 8.70
N LYS A 605 6.99 21.51 7.38
CA LYS A 605 7.84 22.27 6.43
C LYS A 605 7.44 23.73 6.32
N GLU A 606 6.15 24.01 6.43
CA GLU A 606 5.56 25.34 6.42
C GLU A 606 6.09 26.22 7.58
N VAL A 607 6.49 25.62 8.70
CA VAL A 607 7.04 26.32 9.88
C VAL A 607 8.41 26.95 9.59
N VAL A 608 9.11 26.53 8.53
CA VAL A 608 10.41 27.12 8.15
C VAL A 608 10.25 28.62 7.89
N VAL A 609 9.20 29.02 7.17
CA VAL A 609 8.97 30.42 6.80
C VAL A 609 8.64 31.27 8.02
N SER A 610 7.75 30.79 8.89
CA SER A 610 7.36 31.52 10.11
C SER A 610 8.53 31.65 11.08
N LEU A 611 9.36 30.61 11.25
CA LEU A 611 10.52 30.71 12.13
C LEU A 611 11.61 31.63 11.57
N LEU A 612 11.84 31.64 10.25
CA LEU A 612 12.75 32.62 9.63
C LEU A 612 12.26 34.06 9.89
N ALA A 613 10.96 34.32 9.81
CA ALA A 613 10.39 35.64 10.12
C ALA A 613 10.69 36.08 11.58
N VAL A 614 10.57 35.15 12.53
CA VAL A 614 10.88 35.38 13.96
C VAL A 614 12.38 35.58 14.17
N LEU A 615 13.23 34.66 13.68
CA LEU A 615 14.68 34.67 13.93
C LEU A 615 15.41 35.86 13.30
N TYR A 616 14.90 36.39 12.18
CA TYR A 616 15.44 37.60 11.56
C TYR A 616 14.81 38.90 12.10
N SER A 617 13.96 38.82 13.12
CA SER A 617 13.32 39.98 13.78
C SER A 617 12.56 40.90 12.83
N ALA A 618 12.10 40.39 11.70
CA ALA A 618 11.73 41.22 10.56
C ALA A 618 10.20 41.40 10.42
N GLY A 619 9.40 40.60 11.14
CA GLY A 619 7.99 40.42 10.81
C GLY A 619 7.81 39.93 9.36
N GLU A 620 6.57 39.72 8.91
CA GLU A 620 6.34 39.25 7.51
C GLU A 620 6.73 40.31 6.46
N GLN A 621 6.63 41.60 6.79
CA GLN A 621 6.89 42.69 5.83
C GLN A 621 8.37 43.08 5.72
N GLY A 622 9.20 42.84 6.75
CA GLY A 622 10.64 43.11 6.72
C GLY A 622 11.51 41.92 6.31
N LEU A 623 10.97 40.70 6.28
CA LEU A 623 11.75 39.49 5.99
C LEU A 623 12.45 39.55 4.63
N SER A 624 11.79 40.14 3.63
CA SER A 624 12.34 40.30 2.28
C SER A 624 13.64 41.10 2.24
N SER A 625 13.74 42.20 3.00
CA SER A 625 14.94 43.07 2.98
C SER A 625 16.12 42.42 3.71
N VAL A 626 15.85 41.72 4.82
CA VAL A 626 16.88 41.00 5.57
C VAL A 626 17.40 39.81 4.78
N LEU A 627 16.54 39.04 4.12
CA LEU A 627 16.96 37.91 3.29
C LEU A 627 17.81 38.38 2.10
N LEU A 628 17.48 39.50 1.46
CA LEU A 628 18.29 40.08 0.37
C LEU A 628 19.71 40.44 0.80
N SER A 629 19.92 40.78 2.08
CA SER A 629 21.26 41.07 2.62
C SER A 629 22.06 39.81 2.99
N SER A 630 21.38 38.69 3.24
CA SER A 630 21.99 37.45 3.76
C SER A 630 22.15 36.35 2.69
N PHE A 631 21.37 36.41 1.60
CA PHE A 631 21.35 35.40 0.54
C PHE A 631 21.66 35.99 -0.82
N THR A 632 22.28 35.16 -1.65
CA THR A 632 22.38 35.32 -3.10
C THR A 632 21.34 34.43 -3.79
N PRO A 633 20.97 34.69 -5.06
CA PRO A 633 20.08 33.80 -5.81
C PRO A 633 20.56 32.33 -5.80
N LEU A 634 21.87 32.10 -5.91
CA LEU A 634 22.47 30.77 -5.88
C LEU A 634 22.28 30.08 -4.51
N THR A 635 22.56 30.79 -3.41
CA THR A 635 22.39 30.23 -2.06
C THR A 635 20.91 30.04 -1.71
N ALA A 636 20.02 30.92 -2.17
CA ALA A 636 18.57 30.74 -2.06
C ALA A 636 18.09 29.47 -2.80
N TYR A 637 18.53 29.26 -4.05
CA TYR A 637 18.20 28.06 -4.82
C TYR A 637 18.78 26.79 -4.17
N SER A 638 19.97 26.88 -3.59
CA SER A 638 20.58 25.78 -2.84
C SER A 638 19.75 25.40 -1.60
N LEU A 639 19.22 26.38 -0.86
CA LEU A 639 18.35 26.15 0.29
C LEU A 639 17.02 25.53 -0.15
N MET A 640 16.41 26.02 -1.23
CA MET A 640 15.22 25.41 -1.82
C MET A 640 15.47 23.95 -2.19
N THR A 641 16.60 23.65 -2.84
CA THR A 641 16.96 22.28 -3.23
C THR A 641 17.23 21.38 -2.01
N PHE A 642 17.89 21.90 -0.98
CA PHE A 642 18.07 21.17 0.27
C PHE A 642 16.71 20.87 0.90
N THR A 643 15.81 21.86 1.01
CA THR A 643 14.46 21.69 1.57
C THR A 643 13.59 20.68 0.83
N LEU A 644 13.79 20.57 -0.49
CA LEU A 644 13.21 19.57 -1.37
C LEU A 644 13.77 18.16 -1.09
N LEU A 645 15.08 18.00 -0.94
CA LEU A 645 15.70 16.68 -0.90
C LEU A 645 15.86 16.10 0.51
N TYR A 646 15.97 16.95 1.54
CA TYR A 646 16.04 16.47 2.91
C TYR A 646 14.69 15.93 3.38
N THR A 647 14.74 15.13 4.44
CA THR A 647 13.58 14.43 4.99
C THR A 647 12.33 15.31 5.08
N PRO A 648 11.19 14.85 4.51
CA PRO A 648 10.02 15.71 4.25
C PRO A 648 9.28 16.17 5.49
N CYS A 649 8.92 15.27 6.40
CA CYS A 649 8.37 15.67 7.70
C CYS A 649 8.40 14.45 8.63
N MET A 650 8.28 14.71 9.93
CA MET A 650 8.26 13.64 10.93
C MET A 650 7.11 12.65 10.69
N ALA A 651 5.93 13.14 10.30
CA ALA A 651 4.80 12.26 9.98
C ALA A 651 5.16 11.26 8.86
N THR A 652 5.97 11.68 7.89
CA THR A 652 6.47 10.79 6.84
C THR A 652 7.44 9.75 7.42
N VAL A 653 8.39 10.15 8.27
CA VAL A 653 9.34 9.22 8.92
C VAL A 653 8.63 8.19 9.78
N ALA A 654 7.64 8.62 10.57
CA ALA A 654 6.80 7.74 11.37
C ALA A 654 6.05 6.72 10.49
N THR A 655 5.51 7.17 9.35
CA THR A 655 4.80 6.31 8.41
C THR A 655 5.75 5.31 7.74
N ILE A 656 6.95 5.73 7.33
CA ILE A 656 8.01 4.84 6.81
C ILE A 656 8.31 3.74 7.84
N LYS A 657 8.49 4.11 9.12
CA LYS A 657 8.74 3.16 10.20
C LYS A 657 7.63 2.14 10.34
N THR A 658 6.37 2.56 10.21
CA THR A 658 5.23 1.63 10.31
C THR A 658 5.11 0.71 9.11
N GLU A 659 5.52 1.14 7.90
CA GLU A 659 5.35 0.34 6.69
C GLU A 659 6.51 -0.62 6.41
N ILE A 660 7.77 -0.22 6.67
CA ILE A 660 8.96 -1.02 6.31
C ILE A 660 9.96 -1.24 7.47
N GLY A 661 9.61 -0.79 8.68
CA GLY A 661 10.38 -1.03 9.90
C GLY A 661 11.53 -0.04 10.16
N LEU A 662 12.05 -0.07 11.39
CA LEU A 662 13.03 0.91 11.89
C LEU A 662 14.37 0.88 11.15
N ARG A 663 14.91 -0.30 10.85
CA ARG A 663 16.22 -0.44 10.18
C ARG A 663 16.22 0.26 8.81
N HIS A 664 15.19 0.01 8.00
CA HIS A 664 15.04 0.66 6.70
C HIS A 664 14.72 2.14 6.85
N THR A 665 13.96 2.55 7.86
CA THR A 665 13.69 3.98 8.12
C THR A 665 14.97 4.76 8.36
N LEU A 666 15.87 4.24 9.21
CA LEU A 666 17.14 4.88 9.49
C LEU A 666 18.02 4.96 8.24
N LEU A 667 18.05 3.89 7.43
CA LEU A 667 18.72 3.91 6.13
C LEU A 667 18.12 4.99 5.23
N ILE A 668 16.78 5.08 5.18
CA ILE A 668 16.08 6.05 4.33
C ILE A 668 16.39 7.50 4.70
N VAL A 669 16.26 7.83 5.99
CA VAL A 669 16.55 9.17 6.50
C VAL A 669 18.03 9.52 6.28
N SER A 670 18.94 8.57 6.52
CA SER A 670 20.38 8.81 6.37
C SER A 670 20.76 9.10 4.92
N TYR A 671 20.30 8.28 3.96
CA TYR A 671 20.66 8.52 2.56
C TYR A 671 20.00 9.80 2.02
N GLN A 672 18.80 10.17 2.48
CA GLN A 672 18.17 11.44 2.08
C GLN A 672 19.00 12.64 2.52
N LEU A 673 19.50 12.63 3.75
CA LEU A 673 20.37 13.70 4.23
C LEU A 673 21.69 13.77 3.43
N ILE A 674 22.27 12.62 3.10
CA ILE A 674 23.47 12.54 2.25
C ILE A 674 23.20 13.08 0.84
N ILE A 675 22.09 12.67 0.21
CA ILE A 675 21.71 13.17 -1.12
C ILE A 675 21.42 14.67 -1.08
N ALA A 676 20.65 15.14 -0.10
CA ALA A 676 20.34 16.55 0.04
C ALA A 676 21.60 17.40 0.19
N TYR A 677 22.53 16.98 1.05
CA TYR A 677 23.80 17.67 1.24
C TYR A 677 24.65 17.65 -0.03
N THR A 678 24.84 16.48 -0.66
CA THR A 678 25.72 16.35 -1.84
C THR A 678 25.19 17.09 -3.06
N VAL A 679 23.88 17.02 -3.35
CA VAL A 679 23.26 17.74 -4.47
C VAL A 679 23.30 19.25 -4.23
N THR A 680 23.02 19.71 -3.01
CA THR A 680 23.10 21.14 -2.65
C THR A 680 24.52 21.68 -2.80
N TYR A 681 25.51 20.90 -2.35
CA TYR A 681 26.92 21.26 -2.50
C TYR A 681 27.36 21.30 -3.97
N ALA A 682 26.94 20.32 -4.78
CA ALA A 682 27.22 20.30 -6.20
C ALA A 682 26.63 21.53 -6.91
N ILE A 683 25.41 21.94 -6.57
CA ILE A 683 24.78 23.14 -7.13
C ILE A 683 25.58 24.39 -6.82
N LEU A 684 26.09 24.54 -5.59
CA LEU A 684 26.89 25.71 -5.20
C LEU A 684 28.24 25.75 -5.89
N LEU A 685 28.92 24.60 -6.00
CA LEU A 685 30.20 24.51 -6.71
C LEU A 685 30.04 24.79 -8.20
N ILE A 686 29.10 24.12 -8.86
CA ILE A 686 28.88 24.28 -10.31
C ILE A 686 28.34 25.69 -10.60
N GLY A 687 27.38 26.16 -9.81
CA GLY A 687 26.81 27.50 -9.97
C GLY A 687 27.82 28.61 -9.75
N GLY A 688 28.71 28.47 -8.75
CA GLY A 688 29.79 29.42 -8.50
C GLY A 688 30.94 29.36 -9.50
N LEU A 689 31.00 28.35 -10.38
CA LEU A 689 31.93 28.31 -11.53
C LEU A 689 31.31 28.94 -12.78
N ILE A 690 29.98 28.96 -12.88
CA ILE A 690 29.24 29.49 -14.03
C ILE A 690 28.98 31.00 -13.89
N ILE A 691 28.72 31.45 -12.66
CA ILE A 691 28.53 32.87 -12.28
C ILE A 691 29.89 33.46 -11.93
#